data_AF-A0A1H7HSY9-F1
#
_entry.id   AF-A0A1H7HSY9-F1
#
_cell.length_a   1.000
_cell.length_b   1.000
_cell.length_c   1.000
_cell.angle_alpha   90.00
_cell.angle_beta   90.00
_cell.angle_gamma   90.00
#
_symmetry.space_group_name_H-M   'P 1'
#
loop_
_entity.id
_entity.type
_entity.pdbx_description
1 polymer ?
#
loop_
_entity_poly.entity_id
_entity_poly.type
_entity_poly.pdbx_seq_one_letter_code
_entity_poly.pdbx_strand_id
1 'polypeptide(L)'
;MSTKHKVKQGDWLAKIARQHGFTRGQEIWDHPDNAALRQKRRNPYCLQSGDEVVIPETPGLKVSVGSSYLLQGGDPPDRFQLGLRRGNMPLGRRRYELKFGDTVYTGFLSFSGMMDHPLLPNASEGALKVWTSEEPELVCEWKLQLGFLDPLEEISGVQGRLLNLGYYSGPINNELTEDTRVAVANFQTAWALPPTGELDDETIAILEDRHDQNGGTELILPPSALDDDGNEPPASDTAEHAQAQQGGGAQSTGASNGGAQQNNLPQRSGTPDQIHRYGCLQLRRGDRDDQHRWGGAVQTVVEGNNGTPAPVAAGGSRAGNALTAPAHVLRLQRDLRELGFLISGTPDGVFALSTEWAVREFQIYSKMEIVAKENTAIAGTTPDYVARLAQVRATQRYTGPIHGVVDDSTERCIRHWLTYRLRCPVVVRAMRMENGNPTTVIQDNLWRHNDIPQEGVSIFVRDFSRYYTMSAGRNADALHALGKYEAWGSFGGPVSEPTAHTWATSEMLPSNLVGVATFQAMTASQQSTYKVVRACAEQECYGFFDSLNAYDNAFISLGPCHWTLGIVNGQVEPSEGELCGFLAYLRASNAQAFRQAIEFFGMRIAEDWNSGTGNGATLFNNVLKNYTGWPAQQRFFTAAWERMERTEAAGNYFKTYHWFYRLQMAGRTIAGFQRAMWNATRIRLRDIRDTPWGRGVANVGSGNRARPPTISDVVTSERGMALLLRWHIFRPSHITARISAGDRLRNAFIAARAANPTLNWTLAPNLWGDQHEEALVAAIQTEGATVNETINAMAAWPNWMGPRALNPRGYTLVLPAGTNLRVTRNSFQFDAP
;
A
#
# COMPACT_ATOMS: atom_id res chain seq x y z
N MET A 1 -30.73 -5.16 62.00
CA MET A 1 -31.18 -3.87 61.45
C MET A 1 -30.30 -3.54 60.26
N SER A 2 -30.72 -2.67 59.34
CA SER A 2 -29.82 -2.17 58.29
C SER A 2 -28.60 -1.51 58.92
N THR A 3 -27.42 -1.76 58.33
CA THR A 3 -26.12 -1.28 58.84
C THR A 3 -25.58 -0.24 57.90
N LYS A 4 -25.06 0.87 58.42
CA LYS A 4 -24.39 1.91 57.62
C LYS A 4 -22.91 1.60 57.52
N HIS A 5 -22.40 1.40 56.31
CA HIS A 5 -20.96 1.27 56.04
C HIS A 5 -20.42 2.59 55.51
N LYS A 6 -19.38 3.10 56.16
CA LYS A 6 -18.66 4.27 55.68
C LYS A 6 -17.54 3.83 54.74
N VAL A 7 -17.65 4.20 53.48
CA VAL A 7 -16.70 3.87 52.41
C VAL A 7 -15.31 4.36 52.79
N LYS A 8 -14.30 3.51 52.62
CA LYS A 8 -12.89 3.84 52.74
C LYS A 8 -12.22 3.75 51.36
N GLN A 9 -11.08 4.41 51.17
CA GLN A 9 -10.31 4.27 49.93
C GLN A 9 -10.02 2.79 49.62
N GLY A 10 -10.22 2.36 48.38
CA GLY A 10 -10.07 0.95 48.01
C GLY A 10 -11.34 0.10 48.24
N ASP A 11 -12.43 0.70 48.70
CA ASP A 11 -13.75 0.05 48.73
C ASP A 11 -14.46 0.25 47.39
N TRP A 12 -15.06 -0.82 46.88
CA TRP A 12 -16.08 -0.78 45.84
C TRP A 12 -17.28 -1.59 46.30
N LEU A 13 -18.45 -1.35 45.71
CA LEU A 13 -19.71 -1.83 46.27
C LEU A 13 -19.78 -3.35 46.44
N ALA A 14 -19.31 -4.11 45.45
CA ALA A 14 -19.31 -5.56 45.52
C ALA A 14 -18.36 -6.12 46.60
N LYS A 15 -17.25 -5.43 46.91
CA LYS A 15 -16.38 -5.78 48.04
C LYS A 15 -17.07 -5.52 49.39
N ILE A 16 -17.78 -4.40 49.52
CA ILE A 16 -18.58 -4.08 50.71
C ILE A 16 -19.68 -5.14 50.89
N ALA A 17 -20.41 -5.46 49.82
CA ALA A 17 -21.49 -6.44 49.84
C ALA A 17 -21.03 -7.79 50.40
N ARG A 18 -19.88 -8.28 49.91
CA ARG A 18 -19.30 -9.55 50.37
C ARG A 18 -18.89 -9.54 51.85
N GLN A 19 -18.37 -8.43 52.36
CA GLN A 19 -18.02 -8.28 53.78
C GLN A 19 -19.26 -8.42 54.69
N HIS A 20 -20.44 -8.12 54.17
CA HIS A 20 -21.71 -8.18 54.88
C HIS A 20 -22.61 -9.37 54.48
N GLY A 21 -22.05 -10.35 53.76
CA GLY A 21 -22.74 -11.60 53.44
C GLY A 21 -23.69 -11.53 52.24
N PHE A 22 -23.62 -10.48 51.43
CA PHE A 22 -24.34 -10.39 50.16
C PHE A 22 -23.47 -10.89 49.00
N THR A 23 -24.08 -11.60 48.06
CA THR A 23 -23.42 -12.08 46.84
C THR A 23 -23.40 -11.03 45.73
N ARG A 24 -24.41 -10.14 45.68
CA ARG A 24 -24.57 -9.11 44.65
C ARG A 24 -24.48 -7.71 45.25
N GLY A 25 -23.49 -6.93 44.80
CA GLY A 25 -23.42 -5.49 45.13
C GLY A 25 -24.62 -4.70 44.61
N GLN A 26 -25.19 -5.13 43.48
CA GLN A 26 -26.33 -4.47 42.84
C GLN A 26 -27.59 -4.44 43.74
N GLU A 27 -27.81 -5.48 44.55
CA GLU A 27 -28.93 -5.52 45.51
C GLU A 27 -28.80 -4.42 46.57
N ILE A 28 -27.57 -4.14 46.98
CA ILE A 28 -27.28 -3.01 47.89
C ILE A 28 -27.43 -1.70 47.14
N TRP A 29 -26.89 -1.59 45.91
CA TRP A 29 -27.00 -0.37 45.08
C TRP A 29 -28.44 0.08 44.91
N ASP A 30 -29.30 -0.83 44.46
CA ASP A 30 -30.67 -0.54 44.07
C ASP A 30 -31.62 -0.40 45.27
N HIS A 31 -31.16 -0.74 46.47
CA HIS A 31 -31.94 -0.59 47.69
C HIS A 31 -32.43 0.86 47.83
N PRO A 32 -33.71 1.10 48.18
CA PRO A 32 -34.26 2.45 48.30
C PRO A 32 -33.46 3.37 49.23
N ASP A 33 -32.90 2.84 50.32
CA ASP A 33 -32.10 3.62 51.28
C ASP A 33 -30.78 4.14 50.70
N ASN A 34 -30.31 3.58 49.57
CA ASN A 34 -29.13 4.06 48.84
C ASN A 34 -29.47 5.01 47.68
N ALA A 35 -30.73 5.45 47.55
CA ALA A 35 -31.13 6.38 46.48
C ALA A 35 -30.30 7.68 46.47
N ALA A 36 -29.96 8.23 47.65
CA ALA A 36 -29.12 9.42 47.75
C ALA A 36 -27.68 9.16 47.25
N LEU A 37 -27.11 7.99 47.53
CA LEU A 37 -25.80 7.60 47.01
C LEU A 37 -25.82 7.44 45.50
N ARG A 38 -26.88 6.82 44.95
CA ARG A 38 -27.07 6.65 43.50
C ARG A 38 -27.27 7.97 42.75
N GLN A 39 -27.85 8.98 43.39
CA GLN A 39 -27.93 10.33 42.82
C GLN A 39 -26.56 11.02 42.81
N LYS A 40 -25.70 10.70 43.79
CA LYS A 40 -24.37 11.31 43.93
C LYS A 40 -23.31 10.65 43.05
N ARG A 41 -23.41 9.33 42.79
CA ARG A 41 -22.39 8.52 42.12
C ARG A 41 -22.99 7.77 40.94
N ARG A 42 -22.35 7.88 39.77
CA ARG A 42 -22.80 7.18 38.54
C ARG A 42 -22.38 5.71 38.48
N ASN A 43 -21.19 5.39 39.01
CA ASN A 43 -20.59 4.06 38.89
C ASN A 43 -20.39 3.39 40.27
N PRO A 44 -21.03 2.24 40.56
CA PRO A 44 -20.91 1.56 41.86
C PRO A 44 -19.50 0.98 42.15
N TYR A 45 -18.60 0.99 41.15
CA TYR A 45 -17.20 0.58 41.32
C TYR A 45 -16.26 1.74 41.69
N CYS A 46 -16.71 2.99 41.57
CA CYS A 46 -15.98 4.19 41.96
C CYS A 46 -16.76 4.89 43.07
N LEU A 47 -16.40 4.61 44.33
CA LEU A 47 -17.00 5.25 45.51
C LEU A 47 -15.97 6.18 46.16
N GLN A 48 -16.41 7.33 46.68
CA GLN A 48 -15.51 8.24 47.38
C GLN A 48 -15.37 7.85 48.84
N SER A 49 -14.16 7.94 49.38
CA SER A 49 -13.93 7.84 50.82
C SER A 49 -14.85 8.78 51.59
N GLY A 50 -15.59 8.24 52.56
CA GLY A 50 -16.57 8.96 53.36
C GLY A 50 -18.01 8.89 52.87
N ASP A 51 -18.27 8.38 51.67
CA ASP A 51 -19.63 8.03 51.25
C ASP A 51 -20.24 6.98 52.21
N GLU A 52 -21.56 6.99 52.35
CA GLU A 52 -22.28 6.07 53.25
C GLU A 52 -23.13 5.11 52.40
N VAL A 53 -22.87 3.80 52.56
CA VAL A 53 -23.64 2.72 51.94
C VAL A 53 -24.52 2.09 53.01
N VAL A 54 -25.83 2.13 52.83
CA VAL A 54 -26.79 1.44 53.69
C VAL A 54 -26.88 -0.02 53.25
N ILE A 55 -26.54 -0.92 54.15
CA ILE A 55 -26.55 -2.36 53.92
C ILE A 55 -27.82 -2.93 54.54
N PRO A 56 -28.75 -3.49 53.73
CA PRO A 56 -29.98 -4.06 54.25
C PRO A 56 -29.70 -5.30 55.11
N GLU A 57 -30.70 -5.75 55.88
CA GLU A 57 -30.59 -7.06 56.55
C GLU A 57 -30.55 -8.18 55.51
N THR A 58 -29.66 -9.16 55.69
CA THR A 58 -29.66 -10.35 54.83
C THR A 58 -30.94 -11.15 55.08
N PRO A 59 -31.73 -11.46 54.03
CA PRO A 59 -32.89 -12.32 54.20
C PRO A 59 -32.40 -13.71 54.58
N GLY A 60 -32.54 -14.09 55.85
CA GLY A 60 -32.16 -15.43 56.31
C GLY A 60 -32.88 -16.51 55.48
N LEU A 61 -32.14 -17.55 55.07
CA LEU A 61 -32.73 -18.67 54.35
C LEU A 61 -33.59 -19.50 55.33
N LYS A 62 -34.92 -19.48 55.14
CA LYS A 62 -35.82 -20.37 55.89
C LYS A 62 -35.68 -21.80 55.36
N VAL A 63 -35.14 -22.70 56.19
CA VAL A 63 -34.99 -24.12 55.89
C VAL A 63 -35.90 -24.97 56.77
N SER A 64 -36.29 -26.14 56.26
CA SER A 64 -37.08 -27.14 56.99
C SER A 64 -36.17 -28.20 57.62
N VAL A 65 -36.45 -28.56 58.88
CA VAL A 65 -35.70 -29.57 59.62
C VAL A 65 -35.83 -30.93 58.92
N GLY A 66 -34.69 -31.57 58.63
CA GLY A 66 -34.63 -32.89 57.96
C GLY A 66 -34.58 -32.84 56.43
N SER A 67 -34.63 -31.65 55.81
CA SER A 67 -34.50 -31.49 54.36
C SER A 67 -33.04 -31.27 53.93
N SER A 68 -32.66 -31.84 52.79
CA SER A 68 -31.39 -31.55 52.12
C SER A 68 -31.60 -30.47 51.07
N TYR A 69 -30.77 -29.42 51.12
CA TYR A 69 -30.77 -28.33 50.14
C TYR A 69 -29.47 -28.36 49.35
N LEU A 70 -29.58 -28.21 48.02
CA LEU A 70 -28.43 -27.97 47.16
C LEU A 70 -28.19 -26.46 47.11
N LEU A 71 -27.06 -26.00 47.65
CA LEU A 71 -26.62 -24.62 47.48
C LEU A 71 -25.90 -24.51 46.14
N GLN A 72 -26.50 -23.83 45.17
CA GLN A 72 -25.84 -23.53 43.90
C GLN A 72 -24.85 -22.37 44.13
N GLY A 73 -23.60 -22.57 43.71
CA GLY A 73 -22.53 -21.57 43.87
C GLY A 73 -22.90 -20.22 43.25
N GLY A 74 -22.40 -19.14 43.87
CA GLY A 74 -22.75 -17.76 43.56
C GLY A 74 -22.37 -17.28 42.16
N ASP A 75 -22.83 -16.07 41.85
CA ASP A 75 -22.62 -15.38 40.57
C ASP A 75 -21.14 -15.31 40.16
N PRO A 76 -20.85 -15.14 38.86
CA PRO A 76 -19.48 -14.92 38.39
C PRO A 76 -18.84 -13.73 39.13
N PRO A 77 -17.54 -13.83 39.48
CA PRO A 77 -16.81 -12.74 40.12
C PRO A 77 -16.84 -11.46 39.27
N ASP A 78 -16.78 -10.30 39.94
CA ASP A 78 -16.55 -9.01 39.28
C ASP A 78 -15.38 -9.15 38.30
N ARG A 79 -15.43 -8.47 37.16
CA ARG A 79 -14.34 -8.49 36.17
C ARG A 79 -13.69 -7.12 36.13
N PHE A 80 -12.38 -7.11 35.89
CA PHE A 80 -11.66 -5.88 35.61
C PHE A 80 -11.07 -5.96 34.21
N GLN A 81 -11.19 -4.85 33.49
CA GLN A 81 -10.69 -4.69 32.14
C GLN A 81 -9.61 -3.62 32.12
N LEU A 82 -8.49 -3.91 31.46
CA LEU A 82 -7.38 -2.97 31.30
C LEU A 82 -6.97 -2.90 29.84
N GLY A 83 -7.07 -1.71 29.26
CA GLY A 83 -6.45 -1.37 27.98
C GLY A 83 -5.00 -0.99 28.20
N LEU A 84 -4.08 -1.76 27.62
CA LEU A 84 -2.65 -1.56 27.86
C LEU A 84 -2.02 -0.98 26.62
N ARG A 85 -1.38 0.17 26.79
CA ARG A 85 -0.70 0.90 25.73
C ARG A 85 0.71 1.25 26.14
N ARG A 86 1.53 1.56 25.15
CA ARG A 86 2.81 2.23 25.32
C ARG A 86 2.80 3.44 24.40
N GLY A 87 2.75 4.64 24.99
CA GLY A 87 2.33 5.83 24.24
C GLY A 87 0.92 5.64 23.68
N ASN A 88 0.70 6.01 22.41
CA ASN A 88 -0.59 5.84 21.73
C ASN A 88 -0.78 4.47 21.06
N MET A 89 0.14 3.52 21.24
CA MET A 89 0.08 2.20 20.61
C MET A 89 -0.43 1.14 21.60
N PRO A 90 -1.50 0.40 21.28
CA PRO A 90 -1.93 -0.72 22.10
C PRO A 90 -0.90 -1.86 22.11
N LEU A 91 -0.75 -2.51 23.27
CA LEU A 91 0.14 -3.66 23.49
C LEU A 91 -0.51 -4.97 23.01
N GLY A 92 -1.04 -4.97 21.79
CA GLY A 92 -1.75 -6.10 21.23
C GLY A 92 -0.93 -7.38 21.16
N ARG A 93 -1.55 -8.52 21.51
CA ARG A 93 -0.95 -9.88 21.48
C ARG A 93 0.29 -10.05 22.35
N ARG A 94 0.59 -9.13 23.26
CA ARG A 94 1.72 -9.26 24.18
C ARG A 94 1.40 -10.25 25.29
N ARG A 95 2.41 -11.05 25.65
CA ARG A 95 2.32 -11.92 26.83
C ARG A 95 2.23 -11.04 28.07
N TYR A 96 1.39 -11.42 29.02
CA TYR A 96 1.32 -10.78 30.32
C TYR A 96 1.38 -11.80 31.45
N GLU A 97 1.76 -11.30 32.62
CA GLU A 97 1.71 -11.97 33.91
C GLU A 97 1.04 -11.01 34.89
N LEU A 98 -0.03 -11.45 35.51
CA LEU A 98 -0.83 -10.67 36.43
C LEU A 98 -0.83 -11.41 37.77
N LYS A 99 -0.36 -10.74 38.81
CA LYS A 99 -0.22 -11.31 40.15
C LYS A 99 -1.14 -10.61 41.14
N PHE A 100 -1.92 -11.40 41.89
CA PHE A 100 -2.72 -10.96 43.03
C PHE A 100 -2.33 -11.79 44.26
N GLY A 101 -1.67 -11.16 45.25
CA GLY A 101 -1.07 -11.90 46.37
C GLY A 101 -0.09 -12.96 45.88
N ASP A 102 -0.29 -14.22 46.26
CA ASP A 102 0.53 -15.36 45.80
C ASP A 102 0.04 -15.98 44.48
N THR A 103 -1.10 -15.54 43.94
CA THR A 103 -1.68 -16.12 42.72
C THR A 103 -1.17 -15.39 41.48
N VAL A 104 -0.62 -16.13 40.52
CA VAL A 104 -0.09 -15.62 39.25
C VAL A 104 -0.92 -16.15 38.10
N TYR A 105 -1.37 -15.24 37.23
CA TYR A 105 -2.10 -15.52 36.00
C TYR A 105 -1.25 -15.11 34.81
N THR A 106 -1.18 -15.95 33.77
CA THR A 106 -0.48 -15.61 32.54
C THR A 106 -1.42 -15.69 31.36
N GLY A 107 -1.15 -14.91 30.32
CA GLY A 107 -1.99 -14.87 29.14
C GLY A 107 -1.41 -13.99 28.05
N PHE A 108 -2.23 -13.72 27.04
CA PHE A 108 -1.92 -12.77 25.98
C PHE A 108 -3.01 -11.71 25.94
N LEU A 109 -2.60 -10.46 25.71
CA LEU A 109 -3.53 -9.37 25.45
C LEU A 109 -4.26 -9.61 24.12
N SER A 110 -5.47 -9.05 23.98
CA SER A 110 -6.22 -9.08 22.73
C SER A 110 -5.44 -8.41 21.57
N PHE A 111 -5.98 -8.45 20.35
CA PHE A 111 -5.37 -7.70 19.24
C PHE A 111 -5.31 -6.18 19.51
N SER A 112 -6.31 -5.63 20.20
CA SER A 112 -6.36 -4.23 20.64
C SER A 112 -5.61 -3.96 21.94
N GLY A 113 -4.88 -4.92 22.52
CA GLY A 113 -4.13 -4.69 23.75
C GLY A 113 -5.00 -4.68 25.01
N MET A 114 -6.22 -5.21 24.95
CA MET A 114 -7.12 -5.34 26.10
C MET A 114 -6.83 -6.61 26.89
N MET A 115 -6.89 -6.49 28.21
CA MET A 115 -6.93 -7.59 29.17
C MET A 115 -8.31 -7.58 29.86
N ASP A 116 -8.94 -8.75 29.97
CA ASP A 116 -10.17 -8.93 30.74
C ASP A 116 -9.98 -10.10 31.70
N HIS A 117 -10.09 -9.83 33.00
CA HIS A 117 -9.79 -10.81 34.04
C HIS A 117 -10.76 -10.73 35.23
N PRO A 118 -11.17 -11.86 35.82
CA PRO A 118 -11.89 -11.87 37.09
C PRO A 118 -11.11 -11.19 38.24
N LEU A 119 -11.76 -10.31 39.00
CA LEU A 119 -11.25 -9.79 40.26
C LEU A 119 -11.39 -10.86 41.35
N LEU A 120 -10.32 -11.06 42.11
CA LEU A 120 -10.42 -11.88 43.31
C LEU A 120 -11.20 -11.11 44.39
N PRO A 121 -12.14 -11.76 45.11
CA PRO A 121 -13.03 -11.10 46.07
C PRO A 121 -12.36 -10.20 47.11
N ASN A 122 -11.11 -10.52 47.47
CA ASN A 122 -10.31 -9.84 48.50
C ASN A 122 -9.06 -9.13 47.94
N ALA A 123 -8.88 -9.02 46.62
CA ALA A 123 -7.73 -8.34 46.06
C ALA A 123 -7.84 -6.82 46.26
N SER A 124 -6.82 -6.20 46.86
CA SER A 124 -6.70 -4.75 46.99
C SER A 124 -5.60 -4.16 46.11
N GLU A 125 -4.64 -4.99 45.70
CA GLU A 125 -3.52 -4.62 44.86
C GLU A 125 -3.15 -5.77 43.92
N GLY A 126 -2.54 -5.46 42.78
CA GLY A 126 -1.98 -6.44 41.85
C GLY A 126 -0.68 -5.96 41.22
N ALA A 127 0.10 -6.88 40.67
CA ALA A 127 1.27 -6.56 39.86
C ALA A 127 1.08 -7.12 38.46
N LEU A 128 1.14 -6.27 37.44
CA LEU A 128 0.99 -6.65 36.04
C LEU A 128 2.33 -6.47 35.34
N LYS A 129 2.81 -7.52 34.68
CA LYS A 129 3.97 -7.49 33.79
C LYS A 129 3.51 -7.78 32.37
N VAL A 130 4.01 -7.02 31.40
CA VAL A 130 3.74 -7.24 29.97
C VAL A 130 5.05 -7.25 29.21
N TRP A 131 5.29 -8.33 28.46
CA TRP A 131 6.49 -8.47 27.62
C TRP A 131 6.24 -7.82 26.27
N THR A 132 7.00 -6.76 25.96
CA THR A 132 6.79 -5.93 24.76
C THR A 132 7.74 -6.25 23.59
N SER A 133 8.71 -7.15 23.77
CA SER A 133 9.61 -7.71 22.73
C SER A 133 9.99 -9.17 23.04
N GLU A 134 10.43 -9.93 22.03
CA GLU A 134 10.89 -11.32 22.22
C GLU A 134 12.33 -11.42 22.72
N GLU A 135 13.27 -10.56 22.31
CA GLU A 135 14.56 -10.36 23.00
C GLU A 135 15.28 -9.05 22.59
N PRO A 136 16.09 -8.45 23.50
CA PRO A 136 16.09 -8.71 24.93
C PRO A 136 14.82 -8.12 25.57
N GLU A 137 14.21 -8.89 26.48
CA GLU A 137 12.86 -8.69 27.02
C GLU A 137 12.64 -7.30 27.61
N LEU A 138 11.84 -6.47 26.93
CA LEU A 138 11.34 -5.23 27.48
C LEU A 138 10.04 -5.52 28.23
N VAL A 139 10.13 -5.64 29.55
CA VAL A 139 8.98 -5.85 30.43
C VAL A 139 8.49 -4.48 30.93
N CYS A 140 7.21 -4.18 30.71
CA CYS A 140 6.53 -3.10 31.40
C CYS A 140 5.86 -3.67 32.65
N GLU A 141 6.10 -3.07 33.81
CA GLU A 141 5.53 -3.49 35.08
C GLU A 141 4.65 -2.39 35.67
N TRP A 142 3.43 -2.74 36.08
CA TRP A 142 2.49 -1.86 36.75
C TRP A 142 2.12 -2.44 38.11
N LYS A 143 2.01 -1.57 39.11
CA LYS A 143 1.32 -1.86 40.37
C LYS A 143 -0.09 -1.34 40.25
N LEU A 144 -1.06 -2.24 40.31
CA LEU A 144 -2.48 -1.95 40.24
C LEU A 144 -2.99 -1.71 41.66
N GLN A 145 -3.65 -0.58 41.90
CA GLN A 145 -4.36 -0.30 43.15
C GLN A 145 -5.86 -0.45 42.90
N LEU A 146 -6.44 -1.56 43.36
CA LEU A 146 -7.83 -1.90 43.05
C LEU A 146 -8.80 -1.12 43.94
N GLY A 147 -9.78 -0.45 43.33
CA GLY A 147 -10.75 0.38 44.03
C GLY A 147 -10.22 1.76 44.46
N PHE A 148 -9.08 2.19 43.93
CA PHE A 148 -8.47 3.50 44.24
C PHE A 148 -8.81 4.59 43.20
N LEU A 149 -9.56 4.26 42.15
CA LEU A 149 -10.03 5.25 41.18
C LEU A 149 -11.24 5.97 41.74
N ASP A 150 -11.06 7.25 42.07
CA ASP A 150 -12.12 8.11 42.57
C ASP A 150 -13.21 8.36 41.49
N PRO A 151 -14.43 8.72 41.90
CA PRO A 151 -15.54 9.01 41.00
C PRO A 151 -15.20 10.19 40.07
N LEU A 152 -15.70 10.14 38.83
CA LEU A 152 -15.40 11.16 37.81
C LEU A 152 -15.97 12.53 38.16
N GLU A 153 -16.94 12.57 39.08
CA GLU A 153 -17.52 13.80 39.63
C GLU A 153 -16.55 14.59 40.52
N GLU A 154 -15.41 13.99 40.92
CA GLU A 154 -14.37 14.63 41.71
C GLU A 154 -13.11 14.92 40.85
N ILE A 155 -12.38 15.99 41.17
CA ILE A 155 -11.13 16.34 40.44
C ILE A 155 -10.09 15.22 40.58
N SER A 156 -10.03 14.55 41.73
CA SER A 156 -9.16 13.39 41.94
C SER A 156 -9.49 12.23 40.99
N GLY A 157 -10.75 12.04 40.64
CA GLY A 157 -11.19 11.05 39.66
C GLY A 157 -10.75 11.38 38.23
N VAL A 158 -10.75 12.67 37.88
CA VAL A 158 -10.21 13.17 36.60
C VAL A 158 -8.69 13.01 36.55
N GLN A 159 -7.98 13.45 37.60
CA GLN A 159 -6.53 13.32 37.74
C GLN A 159 -6.10 11.84 37.61
N GLY A 160 -6.82 10.92 38.26
CA GLY A 160 -6.57 9.49 38.19
C GLY A 160 -6.70 8.91 36.77
N ARG A 161 -7.73 9.31 36.02
CA ARG A 161 -7.92 8.86 34.63
C ARG A 161 -6.88 9.45 33.68
N LEU A 162 -6.56 10.73 33.82
CA LEU A 162 -5.50 11.37 33.04
C LEU A 162 -4.13 10.76 33.35
N LEU A 163 -3.85 10.40 34.60
CA LEU A 163 -2.64 9.69 35.00
C LEU A 163 -2.57 8.31 34.33
N ASN A 164 -3.65 7.53 34.40
CA ASN A 164 -3.73 6.20 33.77
C ASN A 164 -3.55 6.26 32.25
N LEU A 165 -4.09 7.30 31.59
CA LEU A 165 -3.95 7.54 30.16
C LEU A 165 -2.60 8.16 29.77
N GLY A 166 -1.78 8.59 30.74
CA GLY A 166 -0.45 9.16 30.53
C GLY A 166 -0.41 10.66 30.23
N TYR A 167 -1.50 11.39 30.44
CA TYR A 167 -1.55 12.86 30.25
C TYR A 167 -1.15 13.65 31.50
N TYR A 168 -1.27 13.04 32.69
CA TYR A 168 -0.96 13.68 33.97
C TYR A 168 0.16 12.93 34.69
N SER A 169 1.04 13.65 35.38
CA SER A 169 2.16 13.08 36.16
C SER A 169 2.28 13.67 37.57
N GLY A 170 1.34 14.54 37.95
CA GLY A 170 1.28 15.18 39.26
C GLY A 170 0.57 14.33 40.33
N PRO A 171 0.48 14.83 41.56
CA PRO A 171 -0.22 14.15 42.65
C PRO A 171 -1.74 14.16 42.45
N ILE A 172 -2.41 13.04 42.75
CA ILE A 172 -3.87 13.01 42.85
C ILE A 172 -4.26 13.61 44.21
N ASN A 173 -4.59 14.90 44.22
CA ASN A 173 -4.85 15.68 45.44
C ASN A 173 -6.22 16.38 45.45
N ASN A 174 -7.04 16.16 44.42
CA ASN A 174 -8.35 16.79 44.24
C ASN A 174 -8.31 18.33 44.07
N GLU A 175 -7.18 18.87 43.64
CA GLU A 175 -7.01 20.30 43.37
C GLU A 175 -6.80 20.56 41.87
N LEU A 176 -7.53 21.52 41.29
CA LEU A 176 -7.38 21.91 39.89
C LEU A 176 -6.17 22.86 39.72
N THR A 177 -4.98 22.30 39.91
CA THR A 177 -3.69 22.99 39.75
C THR A 177 -3.39 23.29 38.27
N GLU A 178 -2.41 24.14 38.01
CA GLU A 178 -1.96 24.42 36.64
C GLU A 178 -1.51 23.14 35.91
N ASP A 179 -0.80 22.24 36.61
CA ASP A 179 -0.40 20.94 36.03
C ASP A 179 -1.62 20.09 35.62
N THR A 180 -2.71 20.18 36.39
CA THR A 180 -3.96 19.47 36.07
C THR A 180 -4.61 20.11 34.84
N ARG A 181 -4.65 21.44 34.75
CA ARG A 181 -5.18 22.17 33.57
C ARG A 181 -4.37 21.89 32.31
N VAL A 182 -3.05 21.83 32.41
CA VAL A 182 -2.16 21.45 31.30
C VAL A 182 -2.44 20.02 30.84
N ALA A 183 -2.62 19.08 31.77
CA ALA A 183 -2.98 17.71 31.41
C ALA A 183 -4.35 17.61 30.72
N VAL A 184 -5.33 18.40 31.17
CA VAL A 184 -6.65 18.53 30.54
C VAL A 184 -6.52 19.11 29.13
N ALA A 185 -5.77 20.19 28.94
CA ALA A 185 -5.54 20.81 27.63
C ALA A 185 -4.83 19.85 26.65
N ASN A 186 -3.88 19.05 27.14
CA ASN A 186 -3.20 18.01 26.36
C ASN A 186 -4.16 16.88 25.96
N PHE A 187 -5.02 16.45 26.89
CA PHE A 187 -6.07 15.48 26.61
C PHE A 187 -7.05 16.02 25.56
N GLN A 188 -7.58 17.23 25.75
CA GLN A 188 -8.47 17.91 24.81
C GLN A 188 -7.84 18.00 23.41
N THR A 189 -6.58 18.42 23.32
CA THR A 189 -5.82 18.47 22.06
C THR A 189 -5.75 17.09 21.39
N ALA A 190 -5.45 16.04 22.16
CA ALA A 190 -5.33 14.69 21.63
C ALA A 190 -6.66 14.12 21.11
N TRP A 191 -7.79 14.62 21.62
CA TRP A 191 -9.14 14.22 21.22
C TRP A 191 -9.89 15.27 20.40
N ALA A 192 -9.16 16.24 19.83
CA ALA A 192 -9.69 17.30 18.97
C ALA A 192 -10.77 18.19 19.62
N LEU A 193 -10.76 18.30 20.95
CA LEU A 193 -11.52 19.30 21.70
C LEU A 193 -10.76 20.62 21.76
N PRO A 194 -11.46 21.76 21.98
CA PRO A 194 -10.79 23.03 22.30
C PRO A 194 -9.87 22.87 23.53
N PRO A 195 -8.57 23.20 23.45
CA PRO A 195 -7.62 22.97 24.52
C PRO A 195 -7.69 24.07 25.59
N THR A 196 -8.84 24.18 26.23
CA THR A 196 -9.14 25.22 27.23
C THR A 196 -8.44 24.96 28.56
N GLY A 197 -8.09 23.69 28.86
CA GLY A 197 -7.63 23.28 30.18
C GLY A 197 -8.73 23.29 31.25
N GLU A 198 -9.98 23.51 30.84
CA GLU A 198 -11.17 23.50 31.70
C GLU A 198 -11.89 22.15 31.62
N LEU A 199 -12.54 21.75 32.71
CA LEU A 199 -13.32 20.51 32.79
C LEU A 199 -14.79 20.79 32.44
N ASP A 200 -15.09 20.85 31.15
CA ASP A 200 -16.48 20.90 30.66
C ASP A 200 -17.09 19.51 30.51
N ASP A 201 -18.42 19.47 30.39
CA ASP A 201 -19.19 18.21 30.31
C ASP A 201 -18.74 17.32 29.14
N GLU A 202 -18.33 17.92 28.02
CA GLU A 202 -17.83 17.20 26.84
C GLU A 202 -16.47 16.55 27.12
N THR A 203 -15.54 17.27 27.75
CA THR A 203 -14.24 16.76 28.17
C THR A 203 -14.41 15.60 29.16
N ILE A 204 -15.33 15.72 30.11
CA ILE A 204 -15.66 14.68 31.08
C ILE A 204 -16.23 13.44 30.38
N ALA A 205 -17.18 13.60 29.46
CA ALA A 205 -17.77 12.49 28.73
C ALA A 205 -16.75 11.73 27.87
N ILE A 206 -15.85 12.45 27.17
CA ILE A 206 -14.79 11.80 26.39
C ILE A 206 -13.77 11.13 27.32
N LEU A 207 -13.43 11.74 28.46
CA LEU A 207 -12.53 11.10 29.42
C LEU A 207 -13.13 9.81 29.99
N GLU A 208 -14.43 9.79 30.29
CA GLU A 208 -15.18 8.60 30.70
C GLU A 208 -15.15 7.53 29.61
N ASP A 209 -15.54 7.85 28.38
CA ASP A 209 -15.52 6.92 27.25
C ASP A 209 -14.13 6.30 27.03
N ARG A 210 -13.11 7.16 26.95
CA ARG A 210 -11.76 6.73 26.61
C ARG A 210 -11.10 5.93 27.70
N HIS A 211 -11.32 6.26 28.97
CA HIS A 211 -10.75 5.48 30.07
C HIS A 211 -11.61 4.27 30.43
N ASP A 212 -12.91 4.47 30.69
CA ASP A 212 -13.76 3.49 31.37
C ASP A 212 -14.34 2.43 30.41
N GLN A 213 -14.54 2.73 29.12
CA GLN A 213 -15.09 1.74 28.17
C GLN A 213 -14.00 0.98 27.40
N ASN A 214 -12.93 1.67 26.99
CA ASN A 214 -11.97 1.12 26.02
C ASN A 214 -10.50 1.13 26.49
N GLY A 215 -10.20 1.63 27.71
CA GLY A 215 -8.84 1.76 28.23
C GLY A 215 -7.88 2.51 27.30
N GLY A 216 -8.41 3.41 26.47
CA GLY A 216 -7.72 4.18 25.46
C GLY A 216 -7.31 3.40 24.20
N THR A 217 -7.74 2.15 24.01
CA THR A 217 -7.17 1.27 22.97
C THR A 217 -7.74 1.46 21.55
N GLU A 218 -8.82 2.23 21.37
CA GLU A 218 -9.37 2.56 20.05
C GLU A 218 -8.58 3.65 19.32
N LEU A 219 -8.51 3.52 17.99
CA LEU A 219 -7.98 4.53 17.06
C LEU A 219 -9.14 5.43 16.61
N ILE A 220 -8.96 6.76 16.63
CA ILE A 220 -9.93 7.70 16.04
C ILE A 220 -9.99 7.48 14.52
N LEU A 221 -11.14 7.03 14.02
CA LEU A 221 -11.57 7.34 12.65
C LEU A 221 -12.11 8.77 12.67
N PRO A 222 -11.71 9.68 11.76
CA PRO A 222 -12.37 10.98 11.67
C PRO A 222 -13.85 10.76 11.30
N PRO A 223 -14.78 11.55 11.87
CA PRO A 223 -16.18 11.48 11.49
C PRO A 223 -16.28 11.77 9.98
N SER A 224 -16.92 10.86 9.28
CA SER A 224 -17.32 10.97 7.88
C SER A 224 -18.04 12.30 7.66
N ALA A 225 -17.42 13.22 6.92
CA ALA A 225 -18.16 14.33 6.37
C ALA A 225 -19.08 13.76 5.27
N LEU A 226 -20.39 13.97 5.47
CA LEU A 226 -21.53 13.64 4.61
C LEU A 226 -22.15 12.25 4.84
N ASP A 227 -23.06 12.17 5.81
CA ASP A 227 -24.34 11.47 5.67
C ASP A 227 -25.39 12.30 6.43
N ASP A 228 -26.06 13.19 5.70
CA ASP A 228 -27.35 13.76 6.04
C ASP A 228 -28.39 12.76 5.53
N ASP A 229 -28.94 11.93 6.42
CA ASP A 229 -30.31 11.45 6.31
C ASP A 229 -30.69 10.71 7.59
N GLY A 230 -31.67 11.26 8.29
CA GLY A 230 -32.15 10.77 9.58
C GLY A 230 -32.83 9.41 9.49
N ASN A 231 -32.50 8.52 10.43
CA ASN A 231 -33.47 7.63 11.04
C ASN A 231 -32.92 7.01 12.33
N GLU A 232 -33.67 7.16 13.43
CA GLU A 232 -33.43 6.47 14.70
C GLU A 232 -33.88 4.99 14.66
N PRO A 233 -33.38 4.14 15.59
CA PRO A 233 -33.38 2.67 15.48
C PRO A 233 -34.48 1.98 16.28
N PRO A 234 -34.58 0.64 16.23
CA PRO A 234 -35.05 -0.11 17.39
C PRO A 234 -34.11 -1.26 17.86
N ALA A 235 -33.85 -1.18 19.16
CA ALA A 235 -33.73 -2.17 20.25
C ALA A 235 -33.61 -3.70 20.03
N SER A 236 -32.76 -4.28 20.91
CA SER A 236 -32.85 -5.58 21.63
C SER A 236 -32.74 -6.88 20.81
N ASP A 237 -32.15 -8.00 21.25
CA ASP A 237 -32.01 -8.56 22.60
C ASP A 237 -31.01 -9.76 22.61
N THR A 238 -30.37 -9.98 23.78
CA THR A 238 -29.94 -11.26 24.44
C THR A 238 -29.14 -12.34 23.68
N ALA A 239 -27.92 -12.70 24.16
CA ALA A 239 -27.56 -13.82 25.08
C ALA A 239 -27.47 -15.21 24.37
N GLU A 240 -26.59 -16.20 24.65
CA GLU A 240 -25.96 -16.66 25.88
C GLU A 240 -24.99 -17.85 25.59
N HIS A 241 -24.04 -18.10 26.53
CA HIS A 241 -23.47 -19.40 26.96
C HIS A 241 -22.54 -20.25 26.03
N ALA A 242 -21.54 -21.03 26.50
CA ALA A 242 -21.09 -21.43 27.84
C ALA A 242 -19.70 -22.12 27.83
N GLN A 243 -18.97 -21.97 28.95
CA GLN A 243 -18.21 -22.99 29.74
C GLN A 243 -17.07 -23.80 29.04
N ALA A 244 -16.01 -24.29 29.71
CA ALA A 244 -15.89 -24.68 31.10
C ALA A 244 -14.42 -24.84 31.56
N GLN A 245 -14.26 -24.76 32.89
CA GLN A 245 -13.41 -25.57 33.79
C GLN A 245 -11.88 -25.44 33.72
N GLN A 246 -11.16 -25.05 34.77
CA GLN A 246 -11.12 -25.40 36.21
C GLN A 246 -9.93 -26.31 36.54
N GLY A 247 -9.31 -26.00 37.69
CA GLY A 247 -8.47 -26.90 38.47
C GLY A 247 -7.00 -26.51 38.41
N GLY A 248 -6.34 -26.00 39.45
CA GLY A 248 -6.70 -25.90 40.85
C GLY A 248 -5.50 -26.30 41.72
N GLY A 249 -5.20 -25.45 42.71
CA GLY A 249 -4.47 -25.75 43.95
C GLY A 249 -2.99 -26.09 43.82
N ALA A 250 -2.12 -25.77 44.78
CA ALA A 250 -2.32 -25.23 46.11
C ALA A 250 -0.97 -24.73 46.65
N GLN A 251 -1.05 -23.78 47.60
CA GLN A 251 -0.38 -23.75 48.92
C GLN A 251 1.12 -24.12 49.00
N SER A 252 1.99 -23.40 49.71
CA SER A 252 1.81 -22.36 50.70
C SER A 252 3.20 -21.88 51.20
N THR A 253 3.17 -20.74 51.90
CA THR A 253 3.90 -20.44 53.14
C THR A 253 5.39 -20.10 53.13
N GLY A 254 5.67 -18.92 53.67
CA GLY A 254 6.81 -18.63 54.57
C GLY A 254 7.74 -17.56 54.02
N ALA A 255 7.56 -16.28 54.37
CA ALA A 255 8.16 -15.63 55.55
C ALA A 255 9.71 -15.61 55.47
N SER A 256 10.46 -14.53 55.65
CA SER A 256 10.22 -13.23 56.29
C SER A 256 11.49 -12.37 56.16
N ASN A 257 11.30 -11.06 56.05
CA ASN A 257 12.05 -9.94 56.65
C ASN A 257 13.59 -9.89 56.71
N GLY A 258 14.08 -8.75 56.20
CA GLY A 258 15.37 -8.11 56.51
C GLY A 258 15.78 -7.27 55.29
N GLY A 259 15.75 -5.94 55.25
CA GLY A 259 16.06 -4.99 56.31
C GLY A 259 17.39 -4.31 55.95
N ALA A 260 17.28 -3.18 55.25
CA ALA A 260 18.22 -2.05 55.20
C ALA A 260 19.32 -1.99 54.11
N GLN A 261 19.53 -0.72 53.75
CA GLN A 261 20.71 -0.06 53.15
C GLN A 261 20.71 0.18 51.63
N GLN A 262 20.24 1.39 51.33
CA GLN A 262 20.67 2.26 50.24
C GLN A 262 22.15 2.05 49.89
N ASN A 263 22.41 1.71 48.64
CA ASN A 263 23.66 2.01 47.97
C ASN A 263 23.34 2.54 46.57
N ASN A 264 23.78 3.77 46.33
CA ASN A 264 23.86 4.40 45.01
C ASN A 264 24.50 3.44 44.01
N LEU A 265 23.79 3.11 42.94
CA LEU A 265 24.35 2.47 41.74
C LEU A 265 23.89 3.25 40.50
N PRO A 266 24.79 3.36 39.49
CA PRO A 266 24.77 4.40 38.47
C PRO A 266 23.61 4.24 37.49
N GLN A 267 23.11 5.38 36.97
CA GLN A 267 22.18 5.43 35.83
C GLN A 267 22.68 4.51 34.71
N ARG A 268 21.99 3.38 34.49
CA ARG A 268 22.18 2.55 33.31
C ARG A 268 21.57 3.29 32.13
N SER A 269 22.43 3.77 31.25
CA SER A 269 22.12 4.14 29.87
C SER A 269 21.27 3.03 29.21
N GLY A 270 20.10 3.39 28.68
CA GLY A 270 19.25 2.46 27.95
C GLY A 270 19.99 1.84 26.77
N THR A 271 19.71 0.57 26.47
CA THR A 271 20.21 -0.10 25.27
C THR A 271 19.77 0.66 24.00
N PRO A 272 20.59 0.75 22.94
CA PRO A 272 20.32 1.53 21.72
C PRO A 272 18.96 1.23 21.03
N ASP A 273 18.33 0.09 21.33
CA ASP A 273 17.06 -0.33 20.76
C ASP A 273 15.79 0.27 21.40
N GLN A 274 15.90 1.17 22.37
CA GLN A 274 14.72 1.76 23.02
C GLN A 274 14.48 3.24 22.67
N ILE A 275 15.38 3.86 21.91
CA ILE A 275 15.30 5.30 21.59
C ILE A 275 14.62 5.45 20.23
N HIS A 276 13.54 6.23 20.18
CA HIS A 276 12.96 6.67 18.91
C HIS A 276 13.94 7.62 18.23
N ARG A 277 14.31 7.26 17.00
CA ARG A 277 15.28 7.95 16.14
C ARG A 277 14.70 9.23 15.55
N TYR A 278 13.37 9.31 15.42
CA TYR A 278 12.64 10.45 14.85
C TYR A 278 11.67 11.09 15.85
N GLY A 279 12.00 11.06 17.15
CA GLY A 279 11.24 11.81 18.17
C GLY A 279 9.83 11.26 18.47
N CYS A 280 9.53 10.00 18.09
CA CYS A 280 8.20 9.38 18.19
C CYS A 280 7.14 10.06 17.30
N LEU A 281 7.56 10.72 16.21
CA LEU A 281 6.69 11.52 15.35
C LEU A 281 6.33 10.76 14.07
N GLN A 282 5.10 10.94 13.58
CA GLN A 282 4.63 10.38 12.31
C GLN A 282 5.08 11.24 11.11
N LEU A 283 6.37 11.16 10.77
CA LEU A 283 6.93 12.03 9.72
C LEU A 283 6.24 11.78 8.37
N ARG A 284 5.74 12.86 7.75
CA ARG A 284 4.94 12.80 6.52
C ARG A 284 5.15 14.01 5.62
N ARG A 285 4.62 13.92 4.40
CA ARG A 285 4.69 15.01 3.42
C ARG A 285 4.20 16.33 4.02
N GLY A 286 5.03 17.36 3.92
CA GLY A 286 4.78 18.69 4.48
C GLY A 286 5.47 18.97 5.82
N ASP A 287 6.08 17.97 6.45
CA ASP A 287 6.95 18.15 7.61
C ASP A 287 8.29 18.78 7.22
N ARG A 288 8.82 19.66 8.08
CA ARG A 288 10.08 20.38 7.84
C ARG A 288 10.80 20.69 9.15
N ASP A 289 12.11 20.47 9.16
CA ASP A 289 12.94 20.73 10.34
C ASP A 289 13.10 22.24 10.61
N ASP A 290 13.19 23.08 9.57
CA ASP A 290 13.34 24.55 9.68
C ASP A 290 12.09 25.25 10.24
N GLN A 291 10.91 24.68 9.97
CA GLN A 291 9.62 25.15 10.49
C GLN A 291 9.19 24.41 11.75
N HIS A 292 10.02 23.49 12.26
CA HIS A 292 9.71 22.63 13.40
C HIS A 292 8.35 21.93 13.25
N ARG A 293 8.02 21.48 12.04
CA ARG A 293 6.75 20.82 11.74
C ARG A 293 6.96 19.32 11.59
N TRP A 294 6.37 18.53 12.48
CA TRP A 294 6.48 17.08 12.49
C TRP A 294 5.15 16.42 12.84
N GLY A 295 4.84 15.27 12.23
CA GLY A 295 3.51 14.67 12.41
C GLY A 295 2.39 15.55 11.85
N GLY A 296 2.73 16.49 10.96
CA GLY A 296 1.87 17.55 10.43
C GLY A 296 1.53 18.69 11.39
N ALA A 297 2.05 18.70 12.61
CA ALA A 297 1.84 19.77 13.59
C ALA A 297 3.13 20.60 13.78
N VAL A 298 2.98 21.91 13.94
CA VAL A 298 4.09 22.79 14.34
C VAL A 298 4.36 22.54 15.82
N GLN A 299 5.60 22.20 16.15
CA GLN A 299 6.03 22.00 17.52
C GLN A 299 6.80 23.22 18.02
N THR A 300 6.63 23.53 19.29
CA THR A 300 7.51 24.45 20.01
C THR A 300 8.90 23.84 20.16
N VAL A 301 9.95 24.65 20.11
CA VAL A 301 11.33 24.20 20.31
C VAL A 301 11.46 23.57 21.69
N VAL A 302 11.51 22.24 21.76
CA VAL A 302 11.85 21.52 22.99
C VAL A 302 13.33 21.18 22.93
N GLU A 303 14.13 21.83 23.78
CA GLU A 303 15.54 21.49 23.95
C GLU A 303 15.66 20.10 24.57
N GLY A 304 16.35 19.19 23.86
CA GLY A 304 16.83 17.94 24.43
C GLY A 304 16.04 16.69 24.02
N ASN A 305 16.39 16.13 22.86
CA ASN A 305 16.49 14.68 22.70
C ASN A 305 17.40 14.36 21.50
N ASN A 306 18.70 14.54 21.71
CA ASN A 306 19.74 14.17 20.76
C ASN A 306 19.96 12.66 20.79
N GLY A 307 19.42 11.95 19.80
CA GLY A 307 20.06 10.72 19.33
C GLY A 307 21.40 11.10 18.70
N THR A 308 22.50 10.89 19.42
CA THR A 308 23.87 11.25 19.01
C THR A 308 24.10 10.97 17.51
N PRO A 309 24.48 11.97 16.70
CA PRO A 309 24.90 11.75 15.33
C PRO A 309 26.26 11.04 15.35
N ALA A 310 26.37 9.86 14.74
CA ALA A 310 27.67 9.37 14.31
C ALA A 310 28.07 10.18 13.06
N PRO A 311 29.19 10.93 13.06
CA PRO A 311 29.65 11.62 11.87
C PRO A 311 30.16 10.61 10.84
N VAL A 312 29.55 10.57 9.67
CA VAL A 312 30.19 10.02 8.46
C VAL A 312 30.85 11.21 7.76
N ALA A 313 32.18 11.17 7.69
CA ALA A 313 32.99 12.28 7.24
C ALA A 313 32.74 12.65 5.77
N ALA A 314 32.61 13.95 5.51
CA ALA A 314 33.04 14.55 4.25
C ALA A 314 33.73 15.89 4.56
N GLY A 315 34.95 16.03 4.02
CA GLY A 315 35.80 17.21 3.86
C GLY A 315 35.53 18.48 4.70
N GLY A 316 36.46 18.72 5.64
CA GLY A 316 36.89 20.00 6.23
C GLY A 316 36.02 21.24 6.10
N SER A 317 35.54 21.73 7.25
CA SER A 317 35.65 23.13 7.72
C SER A 317 35.11 23.25 9.16
N ARG A 318 35.64 24.21 9.91
CA ARG A 318 35.68 24.30 11.39
C ARG A 318 34.31 24.43 12.09
N ALA A 319 34.32 23.96 13.33
CA ALA A 319 33.23 23.97 14.30
C ALA A 319 32.86 25.38 14.81
N GLY A 320 31.55 25.61 14.98
CA GLY A 320 30.96 26.67 15.79
C GLY A 320 29.69 26.13 16.44
N ASN A 321 29.60 26.24 17.77
CA ASN A 321 28.55 25.67 18.62
C ASN A 321 27.19 26.36 18.42
N ALA A 322 26.17 25.57 18.07
CA ALA A 322 24.77 25.84 18.37
C ALA A 322 24.07 24.49 18.62
N LEU A 323 23.60 24.24 19.85
CA LEU A 323 22.69 23.14 20.14
C LEU A 323 21.36 23.49 19.44
N THR A 324 21.21 22.97 18.22
CA THR A 324 20.10 23.26 17.29
C THR A 324 18.96 22.26 17.50
N ALA A 325 17.73 22.67 17.16
CA ALA A 325 16.51 21.89 17.30
C ALA A 325 16.61 20.48 16.66
N PRO A 326 15.74 19.52 17.04
CA PRO A 326 15.78 18.16 16.49
C PRO A 326 15.58 18.14 14.96
N ALA A 327 16.60 17.72 14.22
CA ALA A 327 16.55 17.62 12.76
C ALA A 327 16.04 16.23 12.31
N HIS A 328 14.76 15.95 12.56
CA HIS A 328 14.17 14.62 12.37
C HIS A 328 14.06 14.22 10.90
N VAL A 329 13.61 15.13 10.03
CA VAL A 329 13.47 14.84 8.59
C VAL A 329 14.84 14.69 7.94
N LEU A 330 15.80 15.55 8.28
CA LEU A 330 17.17 15.48 7.80
C LEU A 330 17.83 14.17 8.24
N ARG A 331 17.57 13.72 9.47
CA ARG A 331 18.06 12.42 9.97
C ARG A 331 17.44 11.27 9.18
N LEU A 332 16.14 11.27 8.96
CA LEU A 332 15.45 10.27 8.14
C LEU A 332 16.04 10.18 6.73
N GLN A 333 16.23 11.31 6.05
CA GLN A 333 16.80 11.34 4.70
C GLN A 333 18.22 10.76 4.64
N ARG A 334 19.05 11.03 5.67
CA ARG A 334 20.39 10.44 5.79
C ARG A 334 20.32 8.93 6.02
N ASP A 335 19.44 8.48 6.91
CA ASP A 335 19.25 7.06 7.20
C ASP A 335 18.73 6.29 5.97
N LEU A 336 17.72 6.82 5.27
CA LEU A 336 17.20 6.23 4.01
C LEU A 336 18.30 6.15 2.93
N ARG A 337 19.13 7.18 2.82
CA ARG A 337 20.29 7.16 1.92
C ARG A 337 21.29 6.06 2.30
N GLU A 338 21.62 5.91 3.59
CA GLU A 338 22.49 4.83 4.06
C GLU A 338 21.91 3.44 3.73
N LEU A 339 20.59 3.30 3.83
CA LEU A 339 19.86 2.07 3.49
C LEU A 339 19.77 1.80 1.97
N GLY A 340 20.22 2.74 1.12
CA GLY A 340 20.22 2.62 -0.34
C GLY A 340 19.04 3.30 -1.06
N PHE A 341 18.23 4.10 -0.37
CA PHE A 341 17.05 4.80 -0.89
C PHE A 341 17.36 6.27 -1.22
N LEU A 342 18.16 6.49 -2.26
CA LEU A 342 18.68 7.82 -2.64
C LEU A 342 17.65 8.71 -3.36
N ILE A 343 16.44 8.21 -3.63
CA ILE A 343 15.38 8.92 -4.35
C ILE A 343 14.99 10.26 -3.72
N SER A 344 15.22 10.47 -2.42
CA SER A 344 15.00 11.77 -1.75
C SER A 344 15.93 12.87 -2.24
N GLY A 345 17.09 12.54 -2.85
CA GLY A 345 18.11 13.50 -3.28
C GLY A 345 19.05 13.89 -2.14
N THR A 346 19.60 15.10 -2.21
CA THR A 346 20.43 15.66 -1.12
C THR A 346 19.55 15.93 0.11
N PRO A 347 19.90 15.43 1.30
CA PRO A 347 19.15 15.72 2.52
C PRO A 347 19.06 17.22 2.79
N ASP A 348 17.85 17.73 2.94
CA ASP A 348 17.50 19.15 3.08
C ASP A 348 16.60 19.45 4.30
N GLY A 349 16.15 18.41 5.02
CA GLY A 349 15.25 18.58 6.17
C GLY A 349 13.79 18.86 5.78
N VAL A 350 13.41 18.69 4.50
CA VAL A 350 12.04 18.87 4.01
C VAL A 350 11.45 17.53 3.55
N PHE A 351 10.32 17.14 4.14
CA PHE A 351 9.62 15.91 3.75
C PHE A 351 8.77 16.21 2.51
N ALA A 352 9.44 16.35 1.37
CA ALA A 352 8.82 16.52 0.07
C ALA A 352 8.36 15.19 -0.54
N LEU A 353 7.76 15.25 -1.72
CA LEU A 353 7.29 14.08 -2.47
C LEU A 353 8.38 13.02 -2.70
N SER A 354 9.63 13.43 -2.91
CA SER A 354 10.76 12.51 -3.06
C SER A 354 11.09 11.73 -1.78
N THR A 355 10.90 12.34 -0.61
CA THR A 355 11.06 11.67 0.68
C THR A 355 9.90 10.70 0.92
N GLU A 356 8.67 11.08 0.55
CA GLU A 356 7.52 10.16 0.57
C GLU A 356 7.78 8.92 -0.31
N TRP A 357 8.32 9.10 -1.52
CA TRP A 357 8.70 7.99 -2.38
C TRP A 357 9.77 7.10 -1.74
N ALA A 358 10.80 7.70 -1.12
CA ALA A 358 11.84 6.93 -0.43
C ALA A 358 11.25 6.05 0.67
N VAL A 359 10.30 6.58 1.44
CA VAL A 359 9.61 5.82 2.50
C VAL A 359 8.71 4.73 1.91
N ARG A 360 7.96 5.00 0.84
CA ARG A 360 7.16 3.97 0.13
C ARG A 360 8.04 2.83 -0.36
N GLU A 361 9.15 3.16 -0.99
CA GLU A 361 10.13 2.19 -1.49
C GLU A 361 10.75 1.39 -0.34
N PHE A 362 11.08 2.03 0.79
CA PHE A 362 11.53 1.31 1.97
C PHE A 362 10.47 0.34 2.50
N GLN A 363 9.20 0.76 2.61
CA GLN A 363 8.08 -0.09 3.03
C GLN A 363 7.88 -1.27 2.08
N ILE A 364 8.06 -1.07 0.77
CA ILE A 364 7.99 -2.13 -0.26
C ILE A 364 9.11 -3.15 -0.05
N TYR A 365 10.37 -2.71 -0.02
CA TYR A 365 11.51 -3.63 0.04
C TYR A 365 11.65 -4.31 1.42
N SER A 366 11.18 -3.67 2.49
CA SER A 366 11.14 -4.26 3.83
C SER A 366 10.05 -5.30 4.04
N LYS A 367 9.13 -5.48 3.08
CA LYS A 367 8.20 -6.62 3.03
C LYS A 367 8.84 -7.90 2.48
N MET A 368 9.97 -7.80 1.78
CA MET A 368 10.57 -8.95 1.08
C MET A 368 11.17 -9.97 2.06
N GLU A 369 11.14 -11.25 1.68
CA GLU A 369 11.75 -12.33 2.49
C GLU A 369 13.27 -12.24 2.48
N ILE A 370 13.86 -11.91 1.33
CA ILE A 370 15.32 -11.82 1.17
C ILE A 370 15.68 -10.36 0.90
N VAL A 371 16.67 -9.88 1.64
CA VAL A 371 17.19 -8.51 1.56
C VAL A 371 18.71 -8.55 1.37
N ALA A 372 19.34 -7.41 1.06
CA ALA A 372 20.79 -7.31 1.03
C ALA A 372 21.34 -6.97 2.41
N LYS A 373 22.49 -7.55 2.76
CA LYS A 373 23.30 -7.17 3.94
C LYS A 373 24.68 -6.75 3.48
N GLU A 374 25.13 -5.60 3.98
CA GLU A 374 26.45 -5.06 3.68
C GLU A 374 27.53 -5.65 4.59
N ASN A 375 28.55 -6.26 3.99
CA ASN A 375 29.76 -6.66 4.67
C ASN A 375 30.80 -5.54 4.62
N THR A 376 30.87 -4.74 5.68
CA THR A 376 31.83 -3.63 5.75
C THR A 376 33.25 -4.09 6.09
N ALA A 377 33.47 -5.33 6.54
CA ALA A 377 34.80 -5.83 6.86
C ALA A 377 35.68 -5.93 5.61
N ILE A 378 35.05 -6.11 4.44
CA ILE A 378 35.72 -6.17 3.14
C ILE A 378 35.67 -4.82 2.38
N ALA A 379 35.16 -3.75 3.00
CA ALA A 379 35.12 -2.43 2.36
C ALA A 379 36.52 -1.84 2.10
N GLY A 380 37.51 -2.21 2.91
CA GLY A 380 38.92 -1.86 2.66
C GLY A 380 39.58 -2.70 1.56
N THR A 381 38.99 -3.84 1.17
CA THR A 381 39.57 -4.76 0.18
C THR A 381 38.91 -4.67 -1.20
N THR A 382 37.65 -4.23 -1.28
CA THR A 382 36.98 -3.94 -2.55
C THR A 382 36.17 -2.64 -2.46
N PRO A 383 36.38 -1.68 -3.38
CA PRO A 383 35.55 -0.48 -3.44
C PRO A 383 34.18 -0.75 -4.06
N ASP A 384 33.97 -1.92 -4.69
CA ASP A 384 32.73 -2.24 -5.39
C ASP A 384 31.57 -2.51 -4.43
N TYR A 385 30.57 -1.62 -4.40
CA TYR A 385 29.41 -1.74 -3.50
C TYR A 385 28.66 -3.06 -3.67
N VAL A 386 28.37 -3.48 -4.89
CA VAL A 386 27.64 -4.72 -5.18
C VAL A 386 28.38 -5.95 -4.64
N ALA A 387 29.71 -6.02 -4.79
CA ALA A 387 30.52 -7.11 -4.22
C ALA A 387 30.52 -7.15 -2.68
N ARG A 388 30.14 -6.06 -2.00
CA ARG A 388 30.03 -6.00 -0.54
C ARG A 388 28.66 -6.44 -0.02
N LEU A 389 27.69 -6.67 -0.90
CA LEU A 389 26.35 -7.10 -0.52
C LEU A 389 26.20 -8.62 -0.62
N ALA A 390 25.54 -9.21 0.37
CA ALA A 390 25.14 -10.61 0.40
C ALA A 390 23.63 -10.75 0.63
N GLN A 391 23.06 -11.83 0.13
CA GLN A 391 21.65 -12.17 0.39
C GLN A 391 21.49 -12.67 1.82
N VAL A 392 20.50 -12.15 2.53
CA VAL A 392 20.09 -12.65 3.84
C VAL A 392 18.58 -12.70 3.95
N ARG A 393 18.05 -13.64 4.73
CA ARG A 393 16.64 -13.63 5.10
C ARG A 393 16.36 -12.48 6.07
N ALA A 394 15.31 -11.71 5.79
CA ALA A 394 14.85 -10.63 6.65
C ALA A 394 14.28 -11.20 7.96
N THR A 395 14.90 -10.87 9.08
CA THR A 395 14.47 -11.29 10.43
C THR A 395 13.32 -10.43 10.97
N GLN A 396 13.15 -9.22 10.45
CA GLN A 396 12.01 -8.34 10.74
C GLN A 396 11.51 -7.73 9.43
N ARG A 397 10.23 -7.93 9.14
CA ARG A 397 9.58 -7.44 7.92
C ARG A 397 8.50 -6.42 8.24
N TYR A 398 8.35 -5.44 7.36
CA TYR A 398 7.23 -4.52 7.38
C TYR A 398 5.97 -5.27 6.91
N THR A 399 4.86 -5.16 7.66
CA THR A 399 3.61 -5.86 7.35
C THR A 399 2.44 -4.92 7.05
N GLY A 400 2.60 -3.61 7.29
CA GLY A 400 1.57 -2.58 7.09
C GLY A 400 1.31 -2.19 5.62
N PRO A 401 0.41 -1.23 5.36
CA PRO A 401 0.13 -0.71 4.02
C PRO A 401 1.31 0.11 3.47
N ILE A 402 1.42 0.29 2.16
CA ILE A 402 2.48 1.12 1.54
C ILE A 402 1.96 2.55 1.37
N HIS A 403 2.25 3.42 2.33
CA HIS A 403 1.64 4.74 2.45
C HIS A 403 2.61 5.92 2.49
N GLY A 404 3.91 5.69 2.65
CA GLY A 404 4.92 6.77 2.58
C GLY A 404 5.01 7.70 3.79
N VAL A 405 4.43 7.30 4.93
CA VAL A 405 4.58 7.99 6.23
C VAL A 405 5.51 7.16 7.11
N VAL A 406 6.36 7.81 7.88
CA VAL A 406 7.20 7.12 8.88
C VAL A 406 6.42 7.04 10.18
N ASP A 407 5.62 5.99 10.28
CA ASP A 407 4.98 5.58 11.53
C ASP A 407 5.92 4.69 12.36
N ASP A 408 5.49 4.31 13.56
CA ASP A 408 6.28 3.46 14.47
C ASP A 408 6.73 2.15 13.82
N SER A 409 5.89 1.57 12.95
CA SER A 409 6.20 0.31 12.28
C SER A 409 7.29 0.49 11.23
N THR A 410 7.25 1.59 10.47
CA THR A 410 8.30 1.98 9.51
C THR A 410 9.59 2.34 10.23
N GLU A 411 9.55 3.17 11.27
CA GLU A 411 10.73 3.57 12.06
C GLU A 411 11.44 2.34 12.66
N ARG A 412 10.68 1.40 13.23
CA ARG A 412 11.23 0.17 13.80
C ARG A 412 11.95 -0.66 12.75
N CYS A 413 11.40 -0.77 11.53
CA CYS A 413 12.06 -1.45 10.42
C CYS A 413 13.32 -0.69 9.97
N ILE A 414 13.29 0.65 9.87
CA ILE A 414 14.47 1.45 9.50
C ILE A 414 15.59 1.23 10.50
N ARG A 415 15.29 1.34 11.80
CA ARG A 415 16.25 1.09 12.88
C ARG A 415 16.84 -0.31 12.80
N HIS A 416 16.00 -1.33 12.64
CA HIS A 416 16.45 -2.72 12.49
C HIS A 416 17.42 -2.85 11.30
N TRP A 417 17.06 -2.29 10.15
CA TRP A 417 17.91 -2.34 8.97
C TRP A 417 19.26 -1.64 9.16
N LEU A 418 19.29 -0.50 9.84
CA LEU A 418 20.54 0.20 10.17
C LEU A 418 21.40 -0.62 11.13
N THR A 419 20.82 -1.13 12.22
CA THR A 419 21.51 -1.94 13.24
C THR A 419 22.15 -3.18 12.62
N TYR A 420 21.42 -3.89 11.77
CA TYR A 420 21.90 -5.14 11.15
C TYR A 420 22.56 -4.94 9.78
N ARG A 421 22.77 -3.67 9.37
CA ARG A 421 23.40 -3.27 8.09
C ARG A 421 22.72 -3.89 6.87
N LEU A 422 21.40 -3.95 6.93
CA LEU A 422 20.56 -4.32 5.79
C LEU A 422 20.49 -3.13 4.83
N ARG A 423 20.34 -3.43 3.55
CA ARG A 423 20.31 -2.47 2.44
C ARG A 423 19.20 -2.84 1.48
N CYS A 424 18.79 -1.88 0.65
CA CYS A 424 17.90 -2.14 -0.48
C CYS A 424 18.44 -3.34 -1.28
N PRO A 425 17.63 -4.41 -1.48
CA PRO A 425 18.09 -5.60 -2.19
C PRO A 425 18.18 -5.43 -3.70
N VAL A 426 17.68 -4.34 -4.26
CA VAL A 426 17.81 -4.07 -5.70
C VAL A 426 18.75 -2.90 -5.87
N VAL A 427 19.91 -3.16 -6.45
CA VAL A 427 20.90 -2.13 -6.78
C VAL A 427 20.81 -1.85 -8.28
N VAL A 428 20.29 -0.68 -8.62
CA VAL A 428 20.41 -0.14 -9.98
C VAL A 428 21.70 0.68 -10.06
N ARG A 429 22.51 0.39 -11.09
CA ARG A 429 23.86 0.90 -11.26
C ARG A 429 24.02 1.55 -12.63
N ALA A 430 24.55 2.77 -12.67
CA ALA A 430 24.99 3.43 -13.89
C ALA A 430 26.47 3.13 -14.17
N MET A 431 26.80 2.75 -15.39
CA MET A 431 28.18 2.46 -15.81
C MET A 431 28.51 3.14 -17.14
N ARG A 432 29.73 3.66 -17.24
CA ARG A 432 30.29 4.14 -18.51
C ARG A 432 30.49 2.97 -19.47
N MET A 433 30.18 3.19 -20.74
CA MET A 433 30.35 2.21 -21.81
C MET A 433 31.50 2.60 -22.71
N GLU A 434 32.43 1.67 -22.97
CA GLU A 434 33.52 1.83 -23.93
C GLU A 434 33.58 0.59 -24.83
N ASN A 435 33.56 0.79 -26.15
CA ASN A 435 33.54 -0.29 -27.14
C ASN A 435 32.46 -1.35 -26.86
N GLY A 436 31.28 -0.93 -26.38
CA GLY A 436 30.16 -1.81 -26.06
C GLY A 436 30.26 -2.55 -24.72
N ASN A 437 31.30 -2.31 -23.92
CA ASN A 437 31.51 -2.97 -22.63
C ASN A 437 31.41 -1.99 -21.46
N PRO A 438 30.84 -2.40 -20.31
CA PRO A 438 30.82 -1.58 -19.11
C PRO A 438 32.22 -1.49 -18.49
N THR A 439 32.71 -0.28 -18.19
CA THR A 439 34.06 -0.07 -17.64
C THR A 439 34.03 0.49 -16.22
N THR A 440 33.46 1.67 -16.04
CA THR A 440 33.53 2.43 -14.78
C THR A 440 32.15 2.59 -14.17
N VAL A 441 32.02 2.30 -12.87
CA VAL A 441 30.81 2.59 -12.10
C VAL A 441 30.72 4.10 -11.88
N ILE A 442 29.62 4.70 -12.32
CA ILE A 442 29.33 6.13 -12.10
C ILE A 442 28.58 6.30 -10.79
N GLN A 443 27.53 5.51 -10.60
CA GLN A 443 26.68 5.58 -9.42
C GLN A 443 25.99 4.24 -9.17
N ASP A 444 25.95 3.86 -7.89
CA ASP A 444 25.08 2.80 -7.35
C ASP A 444 23.82 3.38 -6.70
N ASN A 445 22.79 2.55 -6.58
CA ASN A 445 21.48 2.94 -6.07
C ASN A 445 20.91 4.15 -6.83
N LEU A 446 20.84 4.01 -8.16
CA LEU A 446 20.18 4.97 -9.06
C LEU A 446 18.66 4.86 -8.95
N TRP A 447 17.94 5.97 -8.77
CA TRP A 447 16.50 5.93 -8.53
C TRP A 447 15.69 6.74 -9.55
N ARG A 448 15.91 8.05 -9.64
CA ARG A 448 15.11 8.93 -10.50
C ARG A 448 15.51 8.74 -11.95
N HIS A 449 14.54 8.94 -12.83
CA HIS A 449 14.72 8.81 -14.27
C HIS A 449 15.83 9.73 -14.83
N ASN A 450 16.07 10.86 -14.17
CA ASN A 450 17.02 11.90 -14.58
C ASN A 450 18.20 12.09 -13.62
N ASP A 451 18.48 11.11 -12.73
CA ASP A 451 19.64 11.20 -11.81
C ASP A 451 20.97 11.25 -12.59
N ILE A 452 21.07 10.53 -13.72
CA ILE A 452 22.25 10.50 -14.61
C ILE A 452 21.80 10.73 -16.06
N PRO A 453 21.61 11.99 -16.49
CA PRO A 453 21.13 12.32 -17.83
C PRO A 453 22.33 12.47 -18.80
N GLN A 454 23.11 11.39 -18.98
CA GLN A 454 24.34 11.42 -19.75
C GLN A 454 24.33 10.37 -20.87
N GLU A 455 24.82 10.74 -22.05
CA GLU A 455 25.10 9.80 -23.14
C GLU A 455 26.33 8.92 -22.80
N GLY A 456 26.45 7.76 -23.46
CA GLY A 456 27.55 6.82 -23.23
C GLY A 456 27.50 6.07 -21.89
N VAL A 457 26.35 6.12 -21.21
CA VAL A 457 26.08 5.43 -19.94
C VAL A 457 24.98 4.38 -20.14
N SER A 458 25.23 3.16 -19.67
CA SER A 458 24.22 2.10 -19.57
C SER A 458 23.88 1.81 -18.13
N ILE A 459 22.65 1.38 -17.93
CA ILE A 459 22.08 1.10 -16.63
C ILE A 459 21.96 -0.41 -16.47
N PHE A 460 22.45 -0.91 -15.35
CA PHE A 460 22.44 -2.31 -14.97
C PHE A 460 21.71 -2.49 -13.64
N VAL A 461 21.27 -3.71 -13.37
CA VAL A 461 20.58 -4.06 -12.13
C VAL A 461 21.15 -5.34 -11.54
N ARG A 462 21.33 -5.34 -10.22
CA ARG A 462 21.57 -6.53 -9.41
C ARG A 462 20.45 -6.68 -8.40
N ASP A 463 19.69 -7.77 -8.50
CA ASP A 463 18.58 -8.08 -7.58
C ASP A 463 18.93 -9.22 -6.62
N PHE A 464 19.14 -8.86 -5.35
CA PHE A 464 19.38 -9.76 -4.24
C PHE A 464 18.10 -10.33 -3.63
N SER A 465 16.91 -9.81 -3.97
CA SER A 465 15.65 -10.16 -3.30
C SER A 465 15.10 -11.55 -3.66
N ARG A 466 15.53 -12.12 -4.79
CA ARG A 466 14.97 -13.34 -5.39
C ARG A 466 13.45 -13.29 -5.58
N TYR A 467 12.87 -12.08 -5.66
CA TYR A 467 11.43 -11.93 -5.86
C TYR A 467 10.98 -12.53 -7.19
N TYR A 468 11.80 -12.38 -8.23
CA TYR A 468 11.55 -12.94 -9.55
C TYR A 468 12.30 -14.25 -9.75
N THR A 469 11.61 -15.25 -10.28
CA THR A 469 12.23 -16.49 -10.75
C THR A 469 12.87 -16.26 -12.12
N MET A 470 14.19 -16.43 -12.19
CA MET A 470 14.92 -16.27 -13.45
C MET A 470 14.61 -17.40 -14.43
N SER A 471 14.61 -17.08 -15.73
CA SER A 471 14.52 -18.10 -16.78
C SER A 471 15.71 -19.07 -16.73
N ALA A 472 15.50 -20.32 -17.13
CA ALA A 472 16.57 -21.32 -17.18
C ALA A 472 17.82 -20.80 -17.92
N GLY A 473 19.01 -21.09 -17.39
CA GLY A 473 20.29 -20.65 -17.95
C GLY A 473 20.69 -19.21 -17.63
N ARG A 474 19.82 -18.41 -17.00
CA ARG A 474 20.19 -17.04 -16.59
C ARG A 474 20.76 -17.02 -15.18
N ASN A 475 21.98 -16.48 -15.05
CA ASN A 475 22.62 -16.31 -13.75
C ASN A 475 21.92 -15.20 -12.97
N ALA A 476 21.17 -15.60 -11.93
CA ALA A 476 20.46 -14.68 -11.06
C ALA A 476 21.39 -13.80 -10.21
N ASP A 477 22.69 -14.11 -10.15
CA ASP A 477 23.71 -13.35 -9.42
C ASP A 477 24.53 -12.37 -10.26
N ALA A 478 24.33 -12.37 -11.58
CA ALA A 478 24.97 -11.42 -12.48
C ALA A 478 24.35 -10.02 -12.41
N LEU A 479 25.08 -9.02 -12.90
CA LEU A 479 24.52 -7.75 -13.31
C LEU A 479 23.77 -7.94 -14.63
N HIS A 480 22.52 -7.49 -14.69
CA HIS A 480 21.69 -7.56 -15.90
C HIS A 480 21.52 -6.17 -16.49
N ALA A 481 21.60 -6.05 -17.81
CA ALA A 481 21.30 -4.79 -18.48
C ALA A 481 19.83 -4.42 -18.28
N LEU A 482 19.59 -3.20 -17.81
CA LEU A 482 18.26 -2.65 -17.54
C LEU A 482 17.82 -1.73 -18.69
N GLY A 483 18.69 -0.81 -19.11
CA GLY A 483 18.36 0.21 -20.10
C GLY A 483 19.45 1.25 -20.27
N LYS A 484 19.11 2.36 -20.92
CA LYS A 484 19.90 3.60 -20.98
C LYS A 484 19.01 4.82 -20.71
N TYR A 485 19.63 5.97 -20.46
CA TYR A 485 18.93 7.24 -20.49
C TYR A 485 18.77 7.73 -21.94
N GLU A 486 17.61 8.26 -22.26
CA GLU A 486 17.32 8.92 -23.54
C GLU A 486 16.70 10.31 -23.27
N ALA A 487 17.08 11.31 -24.06
CA ALA A 487 16.54 12.66 -23.97
C ALA A 487 15.54 12.91 -25.11
N TRP A 488 14.44 13.60 -24.81
CA TRP A 488 13.43 13.96 -25.81
C TRP A 488 12.82 15.33 -25.54
N GLY A 489 13.32 16.35 -26.24
CA GLY A 489 12.92 17.74 -25.98
C GLY A 489 13.26 18.15 -24.54
N SER A 490 12.25 18.56 -23.77
CA SER A 490 12.38 18.87 -22.34
C SER A 490 12.22 17.65 -21.42
N PHE A 491 11.91 16.48 -21.99
CA PHE A 491 11.73 15.22 -21.26
C PHE A 491 13.00 14.36 -21.32
N GLY A 492 13.07 13.38 -20.44
CA GLY A 492 14.06 12.31 -20.52
C GLY A 492 13.73 11.18 -19.56
N GLY A 493 14.49 10.09 -19.65
CA GLY A 493 14.33 8.94 -18.76
C GLY A 493 14.76 7.61 -19.38
N PRO A 494 14.40 6.48 -18.73
CA PRO A 494 14.86 5.17 -19.16
C PRO A 494 14.18 4.67 -20.44
N VAL A 495 14.97 3.94 -21.23
CA VAL A 495 14.49 3.15 -22.37
C VAL A 495 15.20 1.80 -22.43
N SER A 496 14.48 0.76 -22.85
CA SER A 496 15.03 -0.58 -23.10
C SER A 496 14.76 -1.02 -24.54
N GLU A 497 15.82 -1.47 -25.22
CA GLU A 497 15.79 -1.76 -26.64
C GLU A 497 16.53 -3.07 -26.91
N PRO A 498 16.02 -3.92 -27.83
CA PRO A 498 16.76 -5.07 -28.31
C PRO A 498 17.94 -4.65 -29.21
N THR A 499 19.06 -5.37 -29.20
CA THR A 499 19.31 -6.60 -28.40
C THR A 499 19.99 -6.32 -27.06
N ALA A 500 20.31 -5.06 -26.76
CA ALA A 500 21.15 -4.69 -25.63
C ALA A 500 20.46 -4.91 -24.27
N HIS A 501 19.16 -4.62 -24.17
CA HIS A 501 18.45 -4.56 -22.90
C HIS A 501 17.33 -5.60 -22.78
N THR A 502 16.96 -6.28 -23.87
CA THR A 502 15.86 -7.25 -23.87
C THR A 502 16.35 -8.68 -23.70
N TRP A 503 15.44 -9.55 -23.28
CA TRP A 503 15.71 -10.97 -23.14
C TRP A 503 15.14 -11.76 -24.33
N ALA A 504 15.88 -12.73 -24.86
CA ALA A 504 15.32 -13.60 -25.91
C ALA A 504 14.01 -14.28 -25.46
N THR A 505 13.91 -14.63 -24.17
CA THR A 505 12.72 -15.26 -23.57
C THR A 505 11.53 -14.31 -23.39
N SER A 506 11.72 -12.98 -23.48
CA SER A 506 10.62 -12.00 -23.45
C SER A 506 10.12 -11.64 -24.85
N GLU A 507 10.64 -12.28 -25.91
CA GLU A 507 10.05 -12.15 -27.24
C GLU A 507 8.59 -12.60 -27.20
N MET A 508 7.72 -11.87 -27.89
CA MET A 508 6.30 -12.17 -28.02
C MET A 508 6.04 -13.36 -28.96
N LEU A 509 6.61 -14.51 -28.63
CA LEU A 509 6.45 -15.79 -29.31
C LEU A 509 5.03 -16.35 -29.11
N PRO A 510 4.59 -17.29 -29.97
CA PRO A 510 3.37 -18.08 -29.78
C PRO A 510 3.19 -18.61 -28.36
N SER A 511 4.26 -19.14 -27.76
CA SER A 511 4.25 -19.77 -26.44
C SER A 511 4.00 -18.78 -25.31
N ASN A 512 4.55 -17.57 -25.43
CA ASN A 512 4.50 -16.55 -24.39
C ASN A 512 3.26 -15.67 -24.51
N LEU A 513 2.86 -15.33 -25.74
CA LEU A 513 1.74 -14.43 -26.01
C LEU A 513 0.40 -15.18 -26.04
N VAL A 514 0.30 -16.24 -26.85
CA VAL A 514 -0.96 -16.99 -27.06
C VAL A 514 -1.08 -18.20 -26.13
N GLY A 515 0.06 -18.77 -25.71
CA GLY A 515 0.09 -19.96 -24.85
C GLY A 515 0.17 -21.29 -25.60
N VAL A 516 0.55 -21.26 -26.89
CA VAL A 516 0.74 -22.46 -27.72
C VAL A 516 2.20 -22.59 -28.18
N ALA A 517 2.71 -23.82 -28.29
CA ALA A 517 4.15 -24.05 -28.45
C ALA A 517 4.79 -23.36 -29.68
N THR A 518 4.10 -23.35 -30.82
CA THR A 518 4.61 -22.82 -32.10
C THR A 518 3.51 -22.12 -32.89
N PHE A 519 3.90 -21.39 -33.93
CA PHE A 519 2.94 -20.75 -34.84
C PHE A 519 2.05 -21.78 -35.55
N GLN A 520 2.60 -22.92 -35.94
CA GLN A 520 1.87 -24.00 -36.62
C GLN A 520 0.86 -24.70 -35.70
N ALA A 521 1.04 -24.64 -34.37
CA ALA A 521 0.11 -25.21 -33.41
C ALA A 521 -1.13 -24.33 -33.18
N MET A 522 -1.14 -23.09 -33.67
CA MET A 522 -2.30 -22.19 -33.60
C MET A 522 -3.42 -22.61 -34.56
N THR A 523 -4.66 -22.35 -34.19
CA THR A 523 -5.80 -22.35 -35.12
C THR A 523 -5.64 -21.28 -36.20
N ALA A 524 -6.41 -21.38 -37.29
CA ALA A 524 -6.33 -20.41 -38.38
C ALA A 524 -6.67 -18.97 -37.94
N SER A 525 -7.64 -18.78 -37.04
CA SER A 525 -7.98 -17.48 -36.47
C SER A 525 -6.87 -16.94 -35.56
N GLN A 526 -6.27 -17.81 -34.73
CA GLN A 526 -5.12 -17.44 -33.90
C GLN A 526 -3.93 -17.04 -34.75
N GLN A 527 -3.58 -17.78 -35.81
CA GLN A 527 -2.49 -17.42 -36.72
C GLN A 527 -2.73 -16.04 -37.37
N SER A 528 -3.94 -15.81 -37.88
CA SER A 528 -4.30 -14.56 -38.54
C SER A 528 -4.22 -13.37 -37.59
N THR A 529 -4.79 -13.51 -36.38
CA THR A 529 -4.77 -12.48 -35.33
C THR A 529 -3.36 -12.26 -34.79
N TYR A 530 -2.58 -13.33 -34.60
CA TYR A 530 -1.21 -13.26 -34.12
C TYR A 530 -0.33 -12.48 -35.09
N LYS A 531 -0.44 -12.70 -36.41
CA LYS A 531 0.31 -11.92 -37.40
C LYS A 531 0.03 -10.42 -37.29
N VAL A 532 -1.24 -10.03 -37.14
CA VAL A 532 -1.64 -8.61 -36.98
C VAL A 532 -1.03 -8.02 -35.70
N VAL A 533 -1.21 -8.70 -34.57
CA VAL A 533 -0.69 -8.21 -33.27
C VAL A 533 0.84 -8.18 -33.25
N ARG A 534 1.49 -9.22 -33.77
CA ARG A 534 2.95 -9.32 -33.83
C ARG A 534 3.55 -8.23 -34.71
N ALA A 535 2.97 -7.96 -35.87
CA ALA A 535 3.42 -6.88 -36.75
C ALA A 535 3.35 -5.51 -36.05
N CYS A 536 2.26 -5.25 -35.31
CA CYS A 536 2.14 -4.01 -34.52
C CYS A 536 3.17 -3.98 -33.39
N ALA A 537 3.30 -5.06 -32.63
CA ALA A 537 4.24 -5.13 -31.51
C ALA A 537 5.70 -4.88 -31.94
N GLU A 538 6.10 -5.30 -33.14
CA GLU A 538 7.44 -4.99 -33.68
C GLU A 538 7.67 -3.49 -33.93
N GLN A 539 6.61 -2.71 -34.14
CA GLN A 539 6.69 -1.24 -34.26
C GLN A 539 6.54 -0.53 -32.91
N GLU A 540 5.76 -1.09 -31.98
CA GLU A 540 5.47 -0.46 -30.70
C GLU A 540 6.49 -0.77 -29.61
N CYS A 541 6.91 -2.03 -29.47
CA CYS A 541 7.79 -2.48 -28.39
C CYS A 541 8.87 -3.44 -28.92
N TYR A 542 9.23 -3.27 -30.19
CA TYR A 542 10.16 -4.11 -30.91
C TYR A 542 9.86 -5.62 -30.81
N GLY A 543 8.62 -6.03 -30.54
CA GLY A 543 8.25 -7.44 -30.40
C GLY A 543 8.69 -8.12 -29.09
N PHE A 544 9.07 -7.35 -28.05
CA PHE A 544 9.46 -7.86 -26.74
C PHE A 544 8.58 -7.30 -25.62
N PHE A 545 8.25 -8.12 -24.62
CA PHE A 545 7.48 -7.71 -23.44
C PHE A 545 8.27 -6.76 -22.50
N ASP A 546 9.59 -6.72 -22.64
CA ASP A 546 10.51 -6.03 -21.74
C ASP A 546 11.25 -4.86 -22.42
N SER A 547 10.74 -4.45 -23.59
CA SER A 547 11.03 -3.15 -24.21
C SER A 547 10.00 -2.13 -23.73
N LEU A 548 10.48 -1.11 -23.03
CA LEU A 548 9.68 -0.10 -22.35
C LEU A 548 10.26 1.28 -22.66
N ASN A 549 9.39 2.28 -22.74
CA ASN A 549 9.78 3.68 -22.89
C ASN A 549 9.29 4.48 -21.67
N ALA A 550 10.16 5.31 -21.12
CA ALA A 550 9.83 6.26 -20.05
C ALA A 550 10.67 7.54 -20.21
N TYR A 551 10.96 7.94 -21.44
CA TYR A 551 11.86 9.05 -21.74
C TYR A 551 11.17 10.28 -22.34
N ASP A 552 9.98 10.11 -22.90
CA ASP A 552 9.22 11.19 -23.52
C ASP A 552 8.18 11.77 -22.54
N ASN A 553 7.11 12.34 -23.08
CA ASN A 553 6.04 12.94 -22.31
C ASN A 553 5.04 11.92 -21.73
N ALA A 554 5.21 10.62 -21.97
CA ALA A 554 4.55 9.57 -21.21
C ALA A 554 5.36 9.22 -19.95
N PHE A 555 4.68 8.86 -18.86
CA PHE A 555 5.39 8.38 -17.66
C PHE A 555 6.08 7.05 -17.94
N ILE A 556 5.32 6.05 -18.41
CA ILE A 556 5.90 4.80 -18.89
C ILE A 556 4.94 4.17 -19.89
N SER A 557 5.48 3.47 -20.87
CA SER A 557 4.71 2.75 -21.86
C SER A 557 5.32 1.40 -22.22
N LEU A 558 4.45 0.44 -22.52
CA LEU A 558 4.84 -0.94 -22.77
C LEU A 558 3.82 -1.75 -23.56
N GLY A 559 4.25 -2.92 -24.00
CA GLY A 559 3.38 -3.94 -24.58
C GLY A 559 3.07 -3.71 -26.06
N PRO A 560 2.28 -4.61 -26.67
CA PRO A 560 2.04 -4.67 -28.12
C PRO A 560 1.31 -3.45 -28.68
N CYS A 561 0.73 -2.61 -27.83
CA CYS A 561 0.03 -1.38 -28.21
C CYS A 561 0.64 -0.12 -27.57
N HIS A 562 1.87 -0.21 -27.04
CA HIS A 562 2.56 0.92 -26.40
C HIS A 562 1.72 1.65 -25.33
N TRP A 563 0.99 0.90 -24.51
CA TRP A 563 0.04 1.47 -23.57
C TRP A 563 0.75 2.37 -22.56
N THR A 564 0.36 3.64 -22.50
CA THR A 564 0.94 4.65 -21.60
C THR A 564 0.27 4.60 -20.22
N LEU A 565 1.00 4.86 -19.13
CA LEU A 565 0.42 5.03 -17.79
C LEU A 565 -0.34 6.37 -17.64
N GLY A 566 0.13 7.37 -18.36
CA GLY A 566 -0.42 8.71 -18.45
C GLY A 566 0.49 9.58 -19.30
N ILE A 567 -0.04 10.66 -19.86
CA ILE A 567 0.71 11.55 -20.78
C ILE A 567 0.59 13.00 -20.32
N VAL A 568 1.75 13.66 -20.21
CA VAL A 568 1.89 15.09 -20.01
C VAL A 568 1.72 15.79 -21.38
N ASN A 569 0.65 16.55 -21.53
CA ASN A 569 0.25 17.14 -22.82
C ASN A 569 0.03 18.67 -22.74
N GLY A 570 0.72 19.34 -21.82
CA GLY A 570 0.64 20.78 -21.60
C GLY A 570 -0.65 21.25 -20.90
N GLN A 571 -1.55 20.34 -20.55
CA GLN A 571 -2.69 20.61 -19.69
C GLN A 571 -2.26 20.60 -18.21
N VAL A 572 -3.08 21.22 -17.34
CA VAL A 572 -2.83 21.26 -15.88
C VAL A 572 -2.70 19.85 -15.30
N GLU A 573 -3.58 18.94 -15.73
CA GLU A 573 -3.54 17.53 -15.33
C GLU A 573 -3.07 16.67 -16.51
N PRO A 574 -2.13 15.73 -16.29
CA PRO A 574 -1.78 14.73 -17.28
C PRO A 574 -3.00 13.88 -17.65
N SER A 575 -3.10 13.50 -18.91
CA SER A 575 -4.15 12.60 -19.40
C SER A 575 -4.00 11.19 -18.84
N GLU A 576 -5.13 10.53 -18.62
CA GLU A 576 -5.20 9.12 -18.22
C GLU A 576 -4.64 8.20 -19.29
N GLY A 577 -4.04 7.09 -18.84
CA GLY A 577 -3.29 6.19 -19.71
C GLY A 577 -3.98 4.85 -19.95
N GLU A 578 -3.71 4.26 -21.13
CA GLU A 578 -4.24 2.95 -21.50
C GLU A 578 -3.61 1.78 -20.71
N LEU A 579 -2.42 1.99 -20.14
CA LEU A 579 -1.77 0.98 -19.32
C LEU A 579 -2.61 0.70 -18.07
N CYS A 580 -3.28 1.72 -17.54
CA CYS A 580 -4.23 1.56 -16.43
C CYS A 580 -5.42 0.68 -16.85
N GLY A 581 -5.96 0.84 -18.06
CA GLY A 581 -7.00 -0.04 -18.59
C GLY A 581 -6.55 -1.50 -18.69
N PHE A 582 -5.35 -1.74 -19.22
CA PHE A 582 -4.74 -3.07 -19.24
C PHE A 582 -4.53 -3.64 -17.82
N LEU A 583 -4.01 -2.84 -16.89
CA LEU A 583 -3.74 -3.28 -15.54
C LEU A 583 -5.02 -3.57 -14.74
N ALA A 584 -6.10 -2.83 -14.96
CA ALA A 584 -7.42 -3.14 -14.42
C ALA A 584 -7.95 -4.47 -14.99
N TYR A 585 -7.81 -4.68 -16.31
CA TYR A 585 -8.13 -5.97 -16.94
C TYR A 585 -7.30 -7.12 -16.38
N LEU A 586 -5.99 -6.92 -16.16
CA LEU A 586 -5.12 -7.93 -15.55
C LEU A 586 -5.57 -8.28 -14.13
N ARG A 587 -5.98 -7.28 -13.34
CA ARG A 587 -6.53 -7.52 -11.98
C ARG A 587 -7.77 -8.40 -12.03
N ALA A 588 -8.68 -8.14 -12.97
CA ALA A 588 -9.91 -8.92 -13.12
C ALA A 588 -9.68 -10.32 -13.69
N SER A 589 -8.83 -10.45 -14.72
CA SER A 589 -8.62 -11.71 -15.44
C SER A 589 -7.56 -12.62 -14.81
N ASN A 590 -6.59 -12.06 -14.07
CA ASN A 590 -5.54 -12.79 -13.40
C ASN A 590 -5.00 -12.03 -12.17
N ALA A 591 -5.80 -12.04 -11.09
CA ALA A 591 -5.47 -11.33 -9.85
C ALA A 591 -4.12 -11.73 -9.24
N GLN A 592 -3.66 -12.98 -9.40
CA GLN A 592 -2.35 -13.41 -8.92
C GLN A 592 -1.22 -12.72 -9.67
N ALA A 593 -1.28 -12.69 -11.00
CA ALA A 593 -0.28 -12.00 -11.81
C ALA A 593 -0.30 -10.49 -11.55
N PHE A 594 -1.48 -9.89 -11.38
CA PHE A 594 -1.60 -8.49 -10.97
C PHE A 594 -0.94 -8.23 -9.61
N ARG A 595 -1.20 -9.09 -8.62
CA ARG A 595 -0.60 -8.96 -7.29
C ARG A 595 0.92 -9.03 -7.33
N GLN A 596 1.46 -9.96 -8.10
CA GLN A 596 2.90 -10.15 -8.26
C GLN A 596 3.57 -9.03 -9.07
N ALA A 597 2.92 -8.54 -10.12
CA ALA A 597 3.50 -7.54 -11.00
C ALA A 597 3.39 -6.11 -10.44
N ILE A 598 2.30 -5.82 -9.71
CA ILE A 598 1.85 -4.45 -9.45
C ILE A 598 1.48 -4.23 -7.98
N GLU A 599 0.50 -4.98 -7.45
CA GLU A 599 -0.08 -4.68 -6.13
C GLU A 599 0.92 -4.81 -4.98
N PHE A 600 1.80 -5.80 -5.04
CA PHE A 600 2.86 -5.99 -4.05
C PHE A 600 3.75 -4.75 -3.90
N PHE A 601 3.91 -3.98 -4.97
CA PHE A 601 4.71 -2.75 -5.00
C PHE A 601 3.89 -1.49 -4.66
N GLY A 602 2.70 -1.65 -4.08
CA GLY A 602 1.94 -0.53 -3.54
C GLY A 602 1.18 0.31 -4.58
N MET A 603 0.85 -0.28 -5.73
CA MET A 603 0.02 0.37 -6.77
C MET A 603 -1.26 -0.44 -7.04
N ARG A 604 -2.37 0.26 -7.25
CA ARG A 604 -3.58 -0.24 -7.94
C ARG A 604 -3.97 0.70 -9.06
N ILE A 605 -5.01 0.31 -9.80
CA ILE A 605 -5.78 1.23 -10.65
C ILE A 605 -6.99 1.70 -9.85
N ALA A 606 -7.27 3.01 -9.91
CA ALA A 606 -8.36 3.64 -9.19
C ALA A 606 -9.72 3.07 -9.61
N GLU A 607 -9.87 2.80 -10.91
CA GLU A 607 -11.02 2.14 -11.48
C GLU A 607 -10.92 0.60 -11.38
N ASP A 608 -12.06 -0.09 -11.42
CA ASP A 608 -12.13 -1.55 -11.54
C ASP A 608 -12.74 -1.94 -12.88
N TRP A 609 -12.14 -2.95 -13.52
CA TRP A 609 -12.67 -3.53 -14.75
C TRP A 609 -14.05 -4.15 -14.54
N ASN A 610 -14.28 -4.73 -13.35
CA ASN A 610 -15.53 -5.42 -13.03
C ASN A 610 -16.63 -4.47 -12.54
N SER A 611 -16.37 -3.18 -12.39
CA SER A 611 -17.39 -2.19 -12.03
C SER A 611 -18.44 -2.03 -13.14
N GLY A 612 -19.66 -1.64 -12.76
CA GLY A 612 -20.77 -1.49 -13.69
C GLY A 612 -21.16 -2.82 -14.34
N THR A 613 -21.10 -2.90 -15.67
CA THR A 613 -21.48 -4.08 -16.46
C THR A 613 -20.44 -5.22 -16.45
N GLY A 614 -19.34 -5.07 -15.70
CA GLY A 614 -18.35 -6.15 -15.56
C GLY A 614 -17.43 -6.37 -16.76
N ASN A 615 -17.37 -5.41 -17.69
CA ASN A 615 -16.67 -5.53 -18.97
C ASN A 615 -15.74 -4.34 -19.27
N GLY A 616 -15.30 -3.62 -18.23
CA GLY A 616 -14.45 -2.44 -18.36
C GLY A 616 -15.21 -1.16 -18.73
N ALA A 617 -16.54 -1.13 -18.66
CA ALA A 617 -17.35 0.02 -19.08
C ALA A 617 -16.97 1.35 -18.42
N THR A 618 -16.52 1.34 -17.16
CA THR A 618 -16.09 2.56 -16.45
C THR A 618 -14.76 3.11 -16.94
N LEU A 619 -13.93 2.28 -17.59
CA LEU A 619 -12.65 2.66 -18.19
C LEU A 619 -12.81 2.99 -19.68
N PHE A 620 -13.91 2.54 -20.30
CA PHE A 620 -14.06 2.52 -21.75
C PHE A 620 -14.44 3.87 -22.33
N ASN A 621 -13.57 4.43 -23.16
CA ASN A 621 -13.88 5.56 -24.00
C ASN A 621 -14.58 5.07 -25.28
N ASN A 622 -15.91 5.16 -25.32
CA ASN A 622 -16.70 4.71 -26.47
C ASN A 622 -16.45 5.51 -27.76
N VAL A 623 -15.85 6.70 -27.69
CA VAL A 623 -15.50 7.52 -28.85
C VAL A 623 -14.18 7.05 -29.46
N LEU A 624 -13.17 6.84 -28.63
CA LEU A 624 -11.81 6.48 -29.04
C LEU A 624 -11.55 4.96 -29.04
N LYS A 625 -12.49 4.15 -28.54
CA LYS A 625 -12.38 2.68 -28.46
C LYS A 625 -11.11 2.21 -27.74
N ASN A 626 -10.82 2.85 -26.61
CA ASN A 626 -9.73 2.48 -25.71
C ASN A 626 -10.18 2.52 -24.25
N TYR A 627 -9.35 1.97 -23.36
CA TYR A 627 -9.65 1.84 -21.94
C TYR A 627 -8.59 2.63 -21.17
N THR A 628 -8.97 3.69 -20.49
CA THR A 628 -8.04 4.56 -19.74
C THR A 628 -8.41 4.62 -18.27
N GLY A 629 -7.44 4.96 -17.43
CA GLY A 629 -7.64 5.16 -16.00
C GLY A 629 -6.41 5.78 -15.35
N TRP A 630 -6.35 5.73 -14.02
CA TRP A 630 -5.26 6.34 -13.27
C TRP A 630 -4.76 5.47 -12.10
N PRO A 631 -3.48 5.58 -11.72
CA PRO A 631 -2.96 4.88 -10.56
C PRO A 631 -3.61 5.30 -9.24
N ALA A 632 -3.66 4.35 -8.32
CA ALA A 632 -4.07 4.50 -6.93
C ALA A 632 -2.99 3.97 -5.99
N GLN A 633 -2.87 4.59 -4.81
CA GLN A 633 -1.91 4.23 -3.76
C GLN A 633 -2.61 4.16 -2.41
N GLN A 634 -2.05 3.38 -1.48
CA GLN A 634 -2.62 3.28 -0.14
C GLN A 634 -2.40 4.58 0.66
N ARG A 635 -3.41 4.97 1.43
CA ARG A 635 -3.31 6.05 2.43
C ARG A 635 -2.94 5.51 3.80
N PHE A 636 -2.30 6.37 4.58
CA PHE A 636 -1.85 6.03 5.93
C PHE A 636 -3.01 5.73 6.88
N PHE A 637 -3.99 6.63 6.99
CA PHE A 637 -5.06 6.53 8.00
C PHE A 637 -6.09 5.43 7.72
N THR A 638 -6.44 5.23 6.45
CA THR A 638 -7.53 4.32 6.04
C THR A 638 -7.03 2.99 5.50
N ALA A 639 -5.74 2.88 5.18
CA ALA A 639 -5.16 1.81 4.35
C ALA A 639 -5.84 1.61 2.98
N ALA A 640 -6.80 2.48 2.63
CA ALA A 640 -7.61 2.40 1.43
C ALA A 640 -6.79 2.79 0.20
N TRP A 641 -7.15 2.19 -0.93
CA TRP A 641 -6.58 2.53 -2.23
C TRP A 641 -7.27 3.77 -2.75
N GLU A 642 -6.52 4.87 -2.81
CA GLU A 642 -7.05 6.14 -3.29
C GLU A 642 -6.31 6.59 -4.53
N ARG A 643 -7.04 7.25 -5.42
CA ARG A 643 -6.51 7.83 -6.65
C ARG A 643 -5.33 8.75 -6.34
N MET A 644 -4.26 8.61 -7.10
CA MET A 644 -3.10 9.49 -7.00
C MET A 644 -3.43 10.90 -7.50
N GLU A 645 -2.72 11.88 -6.97
CA GLU A 645 -2.72 13.25 -7.48
C GLU A 645 -2.35 13.24 -8.98
N ARG A 646 -3.11 13.98 -9.80
CA ARG A 646 -2.91 14.05 -11.25
C ARG A 646 -1.95 15.18 -11.61
N THR A 647 -0.69 15.03 -11.21
CA THR A 647 0.39 15.96 -11.55
C THR A 647 1.57 15.23 -12.18
N GLU A 648 2.37 15.95 -12.98
CA GLU A 648 3.61 15.41 -13.56
C GLU A 648 4.56 14.91 -12.46
N ALA A 649 4.71 15.70 -11.39
CA ALA A 649 5.55 15.33 -10.26
C ALA A 649 5.13 13.97 -9.66
N ALA A 650 3.84 13.76 -9.38
CA ALA A 650 3.34 12.50 -8.84
C ALA A 650 3.51 11.32 -9.82
N GLY A 651 3.23 11.52 -11.10
CA GLY A 651 3.40 10.49 -12.13
C GLY A 651 4.86 10.09 -12.38
N ASN A 652 5.81 11.02 -12.18
CA ASN A 652 7.24 10.76 -12.32
C ASN A 652 7.79 9.70 -11.36
N TYR A 653 7.03 9.31 -10.32
CA TYR A 653 7.34 8.16 -9.49
C TYR A 653 7.49 6.86 -10.32
N PHE A 654 6.64 6.68 -11.33
CA PHE A 654 6.64 5.49 -12.18
C PHE A 654 7.69 5.54 -13.30
N LYS A 655 8.37 6.69 -13.48
CA LYS A 655 9.57 6.81 -14.34
C LYS A 655 10.83 6.27 -13.67
N THR A 656 10.82 6.04 -12.36
CA THR A 656 12.00 5.60 -11.62
C THR A 656 12.55 4.29 -12.17
N TYR A 657 13.87 4.12 -12.11
CA TYR A 657 14.53 2.91 -12.61
C TYR A 657 14.05 1.64 -11.90
N HIS A 658 13.58 1.75 -10.66
CA HIS A 658 13.00 0.63 -9.92
C HIS A 658 11.62 0.23 -10.45
N TRP A 659 10.73 1.18 -10.78
CA TRP A 659 9.47 0.86 -11.47
C TRP A 659 9.70 0.33 -12.88
N PHE A 660 10.65 0.91 -13.60
CA PHE A 660 11.09 0.43 -14.91
C PHE A 660 11.56 -1.04 -14.83
N TYR A 661 12.42 -1.37 -13.87
CA TYR A 661 12.88 -2.74 -13.61
C TYR A 661 11.72 -3.70 -13.27
N ARG A 662 10.80 -3.29 -12.40
CA ARG A 662 9.64 -4.13 -12.00
C ARG A 662 8.77 -4.51 -13.19
N LEU A 663 8.44 -3.54 -14.04
CA LEU A 663 7.63 -3.78 -15.25
C LEU A 663 8.39 -4.62 -16.27
N GLN A 664 9.70 -4.41 -16.40
CA GLN A 664 10.56 -5.22 -17.26
C GLN A 664 10.56 -6.69 -16.80
N MET A 665 10.71 -6.92 -15.49
CA MET A 665 10.69 -8.26 -14.91
C MET A 665 9.30 -8.91 -14.95
N ALA A 666 8.22 -8.14 -14.83
CA ALA A 666 6.86 -8.64 -15.06
C ALA A 666 6.70 -9.16 -16.49
N GLY A 667 7.16 -8.40 -17.48
CA GLY A 667 7.20 -8.81 -18.89
C GLY A 667 8.13 -10.00 -19.16
N ARG A 668 9.17 -10.23 -18.36
CA ARG A 668 10.12 -11.34 -18.51
C ARG A 668 9.68 -12.65 -17.85
N THR A 669 9.01 -12.56 -16.70
CA THR A 669 8.90 -13.71 -15.76
C THR A 669 7.48 -14.07 -15.36
N ILE A 670 6.48 -13.21 -15.60
CA ILE A 670 5.11 -13.44 -15.15
C ILE A 670 4.23 -13.81 -16.34
N ALA A 671 4.02 -15.12 -16.56
CA ALA A 671 3.25 -15.62 -17.70
C ALA A 671 1.79 -15.09 -17.74
N GLY A 672 1.18 -14.82 -16.59
CA GLY A 672 -0.15 -14.19 -16.53
C GLY A 672 -0.15 -12.74 -17.04
N PHE A 673 0.94 -11.99 -16.80
CA PHE A 673 1.12 -10.62 -17.30
C PHE A 673 1.26 -10.63 -18.84
N GLN A 674 2.10 -11.54 -19.36
CA GLN A 674 2.30 -11.73 -20.81
C GLN A 674 1.00 -12.14 -21.52
N ARG A 675 0.32 -13.17 -21.03
CA ARG A 675 -0.92 -13.70 -21.64
C ARG A 675 -2.08 -12.71 -21.58
N ALA A 676 -2.15 -11.88 -20.54
CA ALA A 676 -3.19 -10.85 -20.47
C ALA A 676 -3.05 -9.81 -21.59
N MET A 677 -1.83 -9.50 -22.05
CA MET A 677 -1.61 -8.53 -23.14
C MET A 677 -2.21 -9.01 -24.47
N TRP A 678 -2.17 -10.33 -24.73
CA TRP A 678 -2.84 -10.92 -25.88
C TRP A 678 -4.33 -10.62 -25.86
N ASN A 679 -4.99 -10.92 -24.74
CA ASN A 679 -6.44 -10.71 -24.59
C ASN A 679 -6.82 -9.24 -24.65
N ALA A 680 -6.07 -8.35 -23.98
CA ALA A 680 -6.32 -6.91 -24.02
C ALA A 680 -6.19 -6.34 -25.44
N THR A 681 -5.22 -6.82 -26.23
CA THR A 681 -5.07 -6.42 -27.64
C THR A 681 -6.22 -6.93 -28.51
N ARG A 682 -6.69 -8.16 -28.27
CA ARG A 682 -7.88 -8.72 -28.94
C ARG A 682 -9.13 -7.92 -28.61
N ILE A 683 -9.31 -7.49 -27.36
CA ILE A 683 -10.41 -6.59 -26.96
C ILE A 683 -10.36 -5.27 -27.73
N ARG A 684 -9.19 -4.63 -27.84
CA ARG A 684 -9.03 -3.41 -28.66
C ARG A 684 -9.37 -3.64 -30.12
N LEU A 685 -8.89 -4.74 -30.71
CA LEU A 685 -9.20 -5.13 -32.10
C LEU A 685 -10.70 -5.35 -32.30
N ARG A 686 -11.38 -6.04 -31.37
CA ARG A 686 -12.85 -6.19 -31.38
C ARG A 686 -13.52 -4.82 -31.43
N ASP A 687 -13.15 -3.91 -30.53
CA ASP A 687 -13.82 -2.62 -30.41
C ASP A 687 -13.61 -1.71 -31.63
N ILE A 688 -12.42 -1.77 -32.26
CA ILE A 688 -12.17 -1.12 -33.56
C ILE A 688 -13.06 -1.76 -34.64
N ARG A 689 -13.05 -3.09 -34.76
CA ARG A 689 -13.78 -3.84 -35.79
C ARG A 689 -15.29 -3.64 -35.73
N ASP A 690 -15.83 -3.57 -34.51
CA ASP A 690 -17.26 -3.46 -34.24
C ASP A 690 -17.75 -2.00 -34.32
N THR A 691 -16.84 -1.04 -34.49
CA THR A 691 -17.20 0.37 -34.66
C THR A 691 -18.04 0.54 -35.94
N PRO A 692 -19.23 1.16 -35.86
CA PRO A 692 -20.03 1.48 -37.04
C PRO A 692 -19.24 2.32 -38.05
N TRP A 693 -19.39 2.07 -39.34
CA TRP A 693 -18.73 2.88 -40.36
C TRP A 693 -19.29 4.30 -40.43
N GLY A 694 -20.60 4.46 -40.19
CA GLY A 694 -21.31 5.72 -40.37
C GLY A 694 -21.90 5.85 -41.77
N ARG A 695 -21.67 6.99 -42.44
CA ARG A 695 -22.28 7.32 -43.75
C ARG A 695 -21.33 7.03 -44.91
N GLY A 696 -21.89 6.91 -46.12
CA GLY A 696 -21.12 6.87 -47.38
C GLY A 696 -20.76 5.47 -47.89
N VAL A 697 -21.17 4.42 -47.17
CA VAL A 697 -21.07 3.01 -47.58
C VAL A 697 -22.44 2.37 -47.47
N ALA A 698 -22.79 1.51 -48.42
CA ALA A 698 -24.08 0.84 -48.46
C ALA A 698 -24.25 -0.14 -47.29
N ASN A 699 -25.50 -0.33 -46.85
CA ASN A 699 -25.84 -1.30 -45.81
C ASN A 699 -25.45 -2.73 -46.23
N VAL A 700 -25.06 -3.54 -45.24
CA VAL A 700 -24.67 -4.94 -45.41
C VAL A 700 -25.90 -5.83 -45.28
N GLY A 701 -26.05 -6.81 -46.19
CA GLY A 701 -27.20 -7.71 -46.25
C GLY A 701 -28.34 -7.19 -47.14
N SER A 702 -29.50 -7.86 -47.10
CA SER A 702 -30.66 -7.54 -47.94
C SER A 702 -31.98 -7.60 -47.16
N GLY A 703 -32.99 -6.87 -47.63
CA GLY A 703 -34.33 -6.82 -47.01
C GLY A 703 -34.27 -6.43 -45.53
N ASN A 704 -35.05 -7.13 -44.70
CA ASN A 704 -35.12 -6.89 -43.25
C ASN A 704 -33.83 -7.24 -42.49
N ARG A 705 -32.82 -7.84 -43.15
CA ARG A 705 -31.51 -8.13 -42.56
C ARG A 705 -30.45 -7.08 -42.90
N ALA A 706 -30.81 -6.05 -43.68
CA ALA A 706 -29.91 -4.96 -44.01
C ALA A 706 -29.56 -4.16 -42.74
N ARG A 707 -28.27 -4.01 -42.46
CA ARG A 707 -27.77 -3.23 -41.32
C ARG A 707 -26.67 -2.26 -41.74
N PRO A 708 -26.43 -1.17 -40.99
CA PRO A 708 -25.27 -0.32 -41.21
C PRO A 708 -23.96 -1.15 -41.16
N PRO A 709 -22.99 -0.84 -42.03
CA PRO A 709 -21.69 -1.51 -42.01
C PRO A 709 -20.90 -1.11 -40.77
N THR A 710 -20.04 -2.01 -40.28
CA THR A 710 -18.97 -1.73 -39.32
C THR A 710 -17.63 -1.62 -40.05
N ILE A 711 -16.57 -1.20 -39.36
CA ILE A 711 -15.20 -1.19 -39.91
C ILE A 711 -14.82 -2.58 -40.44
N SER A 712 -15.21 -3.65 -39.75
CA SER A 712 -14.90 -5.03 -40.16
C SER A 712 -15.72 -5.56 -41.33
N ASP A 713 -16.80 -4.88 -41.76
CA ASP A 713 -17.43 -5.20 -43.05
C ASP A 713 -16.70 -4.56 -44.22
N VAL A 714 -16.10 -3.38 -43.99
CA VAL A 714 -15.46 -2.57 -45.02
C VAL A 714 -14.02 -3.03 -45.27
N VAL A 715 -13.23 -3.18 -44.20
CA VAL A 715 -11.84 -3.66 -44.24
C VAL A 715 -11.80 -5.06 -43.64
N THR A 716 -11.30 -6.04 -44.39
CA THR A 716 -11.43 -7.46 -44.03
C THR A 716 -10.13 -8.26 -44.16
N SER A 717 -9.06 -7.62 -44.65
CA SER A 717 -7.75 -8.24 -44.83
C SER A 717 -6.86 -8.12 -43.60
N GLU A 718 -5.90 -9.05 -43.47
CA GLU A 718 -4.91 -9.01 -42.39
C GLU A 718 -4.07 -7.74 -42.45
N ARG A 719 -3.65 -7.34 -43.65
CA ARG A 719 -2.88 -6.11 -43.86
C ARG A 719 -3.70 -4.87 -43.49
N GLY A 720 -4.96 -4.81 -43.90
CA GLY A 720 -5.86 -3.73 -43.52
C GLY A 720 -6.00 -3.61 -42.01
N MET A 721 -6.28 -4.71 -41.30
CA MET A 721 -6.41 -4.70 -39.84
C MET A 721 -5.12 -4.32 -39.12
N ALA A 722 -3.95 -4.75 -39.61
CA ALA A 722 -2.67 -4.37 -39.05
C ALA A 722 -2.39 -2.86 -39.18
N LEU A 723 -2.69 -2.28 -40.35
CA LEU A 723 -2.58 -0.84 -40.57
C LEU A 723 -3.54 -0.06 -39.66
N LEU A 724 -4.80 -0.51 -39.54
CA LEU A 724 -5.79 0.14 -38.67
C LEU A 724 -5.39 0.06 -37.20
N LEU A 725 -4.91 -1.08 -36.72
CA LEU A 725 -4.46 -1.23 -35.33
C LEU A 725 -3.27 -0.30 -35.05
N ARG A 726 -2.23 -0.32 -35.90
CA ARG A 726 -1.06 0.57 -35.75
C ARG A 726 -1.45 2.04 -35.77
N TRP A 727 -2.34 2.42 -36.69
CA TRP A 727 -2.78 3.80 -36.81
C TRP A 727 -3.64 4.23 -35.62
N HIS A 728 -4.52 3.36 -35.14
CA HIS A 728 -5.35 3.60 -33.97
C HIS A 728 -4.51 3.74 -32.69
N ILE A 729 -3.44 2.96 -32.53
CA ILE A 729 -2.50 3.12 -31.41
C ILE A 729 -1.92 4.53 -31.37
N PHE A 730 -1.46 5.04 -32.52
CA PHE A 730 -0.82 6.36 -32.57
C PHE A 730 -1.81 7.52 -32.51
N ARG A 731 -2.97 7.41 -33.19
CA ARG A 731 -4.01 8.44 -33.26
C ARG A 731 -5.40 7.79 -33.28
N PRO A 732 -5.98 7.43 -32.11
CA PRO A 732 -7.25 6.73 -32.04
C PRO A 732 -8.40 7.43 -32.79
N SER A 733 -8.48 8.77 -32.67
CA SER A 733 -9.53 9.59 -33.29
C SER A 733 -9.52 9.57 -34.84
N HIS A 734 -8.41 9.19 -35.46
CA HIS A 734 -8.33 9.06 -36.93
C HIS A 734 -9.09 7.84 -37.44
N ILE A 735 -9.13 6.78 -36.62
CA ILE A 735 -9.76 5.50 -36.96
C ILE A 735 -11.17 5.41 -36.37
N THR A 736 -11.38 5.92 -35.15
CA THR A 736 -12.68 5.90 -34.47
C THR A 736 -13.01 7.26 -33.87
N ALA A 737 -14.12 7.88 -34.28
CA ALA A 737 -14.59 9.14 -33.73
C ALA A 737 -16.11 9.24 -33.81
N ARG A 738 -16.71 9.99 -32.88
CA ARG A 738 -18.17 10.22 -32.82
C ARG A 738 -18.99 8.90 -32.86
N ILE A 739 -18.48 7.84 -32.23
CA ILE A 739 -19.09 6.50 -32.19
C ILE A 739 -19.16 5.84 -33.60
N SER A 740 -18.30 6.26 -34.54
CA SER A 740 -18.20 5.70 -35.89
C SER A 740 -16.76 5.71 -36.42
N ALA A 741 -16.53 5.26 -37.66
CA ALA A 741 -15.23 5.39 -38.33
C ALA A 741 -14.81 6.87 -38.42
N GLY A 742 -13.55 7.13 -38.05
CA GLY A 742 -12.96 8.47 -37.99
C GLY A 742 -12.83 9.11 -39.37
N ASP A 743 -12.72 10.44 -39.40
CA ASP A 743 -12.71 11.21 -40.65
C ASP A 743 -11.54 10.84 -41.56
N ARG A 744 -10.36 10.61 -40.99
CA ARG A 744 -9.16 10.22 -41.75
C ARG A 744 -9.29 8.84 -42.39
N LEU A 745 -9.85 7.86 -41.67
CA LEU A 745 -10.18 6.56 -42.26
C LEU A 745 -11.21 6.69 -43.40
N ARG A 746 -12.23 7.53 -43.23
CA ARG A 746 -13.23 7.77 -44.29
C ARG A 746 -12.65 8.52 -45.49
N ASN A 747 -11.68 9.41 -45.29
CA ASN A 747 -10.95 10.06 -46.37
C ASN A 747 -10.15 9.05 -47.20
N ALA A 748 -9.49 8.08 -46.55
CA ALA A 748 -8.82 6.99 -47.26
C ALA A 748 -9.79 6.19 -48.15
N PHE A 749 -11.00 5.90 -47.65
CA PHE A 749 -12.03 5.25 -48.46
C PHE A 749 -12.49 6.11 -49.65
N ILE A 750 -12.69 7.43 -49.45
CA ILE A 750 -13.04 8.36 -50.53
C ILE A 750 -11.94 8.39 -51.59
N ALA A 751 -10.68 8.44 -51.17
CA ALA A 751 -9.51 8.43 -52.07
C ALA A 751 -9.42 7.11 -52.86
N ALA A 752 -9.63 5.96 -52.21
CA ALA A 752 -9.66 4.66 -52.88
C ALA A 752 -10.72 4.62 -53.99
N ARG A 753 -11.92 5.13 -53.71
CA ARG A 753 -13.02 5.21 -54.68
C ARG A 753 -12.71 6.14 -55.85
N ALA A 754 -12.13 7.31 -55.57
CA ALA A 754 -11.76 8.29 -56.60
C ALA A 754 -10.65 7.76 -57.52
N ALA A 755 -9.66 7.05 -56.96
CA ALA A 755 -8.55 6.47 -57.72
C ALA A 755 -8.94 5.22 -58.52
N ASN A 756 -10.04 4.54 -58.16
CA ASN A 756 -10.48 3.29 -58.79
C ASN A 756 -11.94 3.36 -59.26
N PRO A 757 -12.28 4.25 -60.22
CA PRO A 757 -13.67 4.51 -60.64
C PRO A 757 -14.32 3.34 -61.40
N THR A 758 -13.53 2.38 -61.89
CA THR A 758 -14.02 1.19 -62.61
C THR A 758 -14.59 0.12 -61.68
N LEU A 759 -14.25 0.16 -60.38
CA LEU A 759 -14.81 -0.73 -59.38
C LEU A 759 -16.20 -0.24 -58.94
N ASN A 760 -17.15 -1.16 -58.78
CA ASN A 760 -18.49 -0.80 -58.33
C ASN A 760 -18.54 -0.64 -56.79
N TRP A 761 -18.31 0.59 -56.32
CA TRP A 761 -18.34 0.95 -54.89
C TRP A 761 -19.74 1.20 -54.33
N THR A 762 -20.79 1.13 -55.17
CA THR A 762 -22.19 1.28 -54.73
C THR A 762 -22.76 -0.01 -54.14
N LEU A 763 -22.11 -1.14 -54.42
CA LEU A 763 -22.44 -2.43 -53.82
C LEU A 763 -22.22 -2.39 -52.30
N ALA A 764 -23.00 -3.19 -51.58
CA ALA A 764 -22.76 -3.48 -50.18
C ALA A 764 -21.35 -4.10 -49.99
N PRO A 765 -20.62 -3.78 -48.91
CA PRO A 765 -19.27 -4.29 -48.70
C PRO A 765 -19.15 -5.81 -48.79
N ASN A 766 -20.14 -6.58 -48.35
CA ASN A 766 -20.13 -8.04 -48.44
C ASN A 766 -20.13 -8.58 -49.90
N LEU A 767 -20.30 -7.72 -50.90
CA LEU A 767 -20.23 -8.05 -52.34
C LEU A 767 -18.97 -7.51 -53.02
N TRP A 768 -18.09 -6.79 -52.30
CA TRP A 768 -16.81 -6.34 -52.83
C TRP A 768 -15.84 -7.53 -53.00
N GLY A 769 -14.87 -7.40 -53.91
CA GLY A 769 -13.85 -8.41 -54.19
C GLY A 769 -12.44 -7.97 -53.75
N ASP A 770 -11.43 -8.77 -54.12
CA ASP A 770 -10.03 -8.51 -53.75
C ASP A 770 -9.52 -7.16 -54.28
N GLN A 771 -9.92 -6.75 -55.49
CA GLN A 771 -9.53 -5.45 -56.07
C GLN A 771 -10.02 -4.26 -55.23
N HIS A 772 -11.22 -4.35 -54.63
CA HIS A 772 -11.72 -3.32 -53.73
C HIS A 772 -10.90 -3.27 -52.44
N GLU A 773 -10.56 -4.43 -51.87
CA GLU A 773 -9.75 -4.53 -50.66
C GLU A 773 -8.33 -4.00 -50.89
N GLU A 774 -7.68 -4.37 -52.00
CA GLU A 774 -6.35 -3.87 -52.38
C GLU A 774 -6.33 -2.35 -52.55
N ALA A 775 -7.31 -1.79 -53.29
CA ALA A 775 -7.45 -0.35 -53.46
C ALA A 775 -7.65 0.39 -52.13
N LEU A 776 -8.48 -0.16 -51.24
CA LEU A 776 -8.76 0.42 -49.94
C LEU A 776 -7.54 0.36 -49.01
N VAL A 777 -6.88 -0.79 -48.92
CA VAL A 777 -5.68 -0.98 -48.09
C VAL A 777 -4.54 -0.07 -48.56
N ALA A 778 -4.35 0.09 -49.87
CA ALA A 778 -3.38 1.03 -50.41
C ALA A 778 -3.67 2.47 -49.98
N ALA A 779 -4.91 2.93 -50.09
CA ALA A 779 -5.29 4.27 -49.67
C ALA A 779 -5.19 4.48 -48.14
N ILE A 780 -5.54 3.47 -47.34
CA ILE A 780 -5.35 3.50 -45.88
C ILE A 780 -3.87 3.63 -45.54
N GLN A 781 -3.01 2.86 -46.20
CA GLN A 781 -1.57 2.95 -46.01
C GLN A 781 -1.03 4.34 -46.38
N THR A 782 -1.42 4.89 -47.53
CA THR A 782 -1.02 6.23 -47.96
C THR A 782 -1.47 7.30 -46.97
N GLU A 783 -2.74 7.30 -46.57
CA GLU A 783 -3.28 8.28 -45.63
C GLU A 783 -2.61 8.15 -44.24
N GLY A 784 -2.43 6.93 -43.74
CA GLY A 784 -1.77 6.66 -42.47
C GLY A 784 -0.29 7.06 -42.46
N ALA A 785 0.43 6.84 -43.56
CA ALA A 785 1.84 7.20 -43.70
C ALA A 785 2.10 8.70 -43.61
N THR A 786 1.11 9.56 -43.92
CA THR A 786 1.22 11.01 -43.71
C THR A 786 1.23 11.42 -42.23
N VAL A 787 0.86 10.50 -41.33
CA VAL A 787 0.83 10.73 -39.87
C VAL A 787 2.04 10.10 -39.19
N ASN A 788 2.40 8.87 -39.60
CA ASN A 788 3.50 8.13 -39.02
C ASN A 788 4.09 7.17 -40.06
N GLU A 789 5.36 7.36 -40.40
CA GLU A 789 6.03 6.57 -41.43
C GLU A 789 6.15 5.07 -41.10
N THR A 790 6.09 4.68 -39.82
CA THR A 790 6.10 3.27 -39.40
C THR A 790 4.86 2.49 -39.88
N ILE A 791 3.81 3.18 -40.33
CA ILE A 791 2.68 2.57 -41.05
C ILE A 791 3.16 1.80 -42.29
N ASN A 792 4.21 2.28 -42.98
CA ASN A 792 4.76 1.59 -44.15
C ASN A 792 5.48 0.28 -43.78
N ALA A 793 6.11 0.22 -42.60
CA ALA A 793 6.78 -0.99 -42.13
C ALA A 793 5.79 -2.15 -41.92
N MET A 794 4.53 -1.84 -41.56
CA MET A 794 3.47 -2.84 -41.38
C MET A 794 3.24 -3.66 -42.65
N ALA A 795 3.17 -3.00 -43.82
CA ALA A 795 2.88 -3.68 -45.08
C ALA A 795 3.97 -4.68 -45.50
N ALA A 796 5.21 -4.49 -45.03
CA ALA A 796 6.36 -5.31 -45.33
C ALA A 796 6.63 -6.43 -44.30
N TRP A 797 5.80 -6.57 -43.26
CA TRP A 797 6.02 -7.56 -42.21
C TRP A 797 5.81 -9.02 -42.70
N PRO A 798 6.68 -9.97 -42.33
CA PRO A 798 7.95 -9.82 -41.58
C PRO A 798 9.12 -9.51 -42.52
N ASN A 799 9.61 -8.27 -42.51
CA ASN A 799 10.67 -7.83 -43.42
C ASN A 799 12.02 -8.48 -43.13
N TRP A 800 12.22 -8.98 -41.90
CA TRP A 800 13.43 -9.62 -41.39
C TRP A 800 13.60 -11.09 -41.83
N MET A 801 12.63 -11.68 -42.55
CA MET A 801 12.70 -13.05 -43.08
C MET A 801 13.06 -13.15 -44.58
N GLY A 802 13.21 -12.02 -45.28
CA GLY A 802 13.51 -12.01 -46.71
C GLY A 802 14.94 -12.49 -47.05
N PRO A 803 15.23 -12.82 -48.33
CA PRO A 803 16.53 -13.35 -48.77
C PRO A 803 17.75 -12.43 -48.53
N ARG A 804 17.51 -11.13 -48.30
CA ARG A 804 18.53 -10.11 -47.97
C ARG A 804 18.22 -9.42 -46.64
N ALA A 805 17.36 -10.03 -45.83
CA ALA A 805 16.84 -9.39 -44.65
C ALA A 805 17.84 -9.45 -43.49
N LEU A 806 17.99 -8.30 -42.83
CA LEU A 806 18.69 -8.23 -41.55
C LEU A 806 17.68 -8.60 -40.46
N ASN A 807 18.11 -9.36 -39.46
CA ASN A 807 17.39 -9.54 -38.21
C ASN A 807 18.05 -8.67 -37.11
N PRO A 808 17.98 -7.33 -37.22
CA PRO A 808 18.74 -6.42 -36.33
C PRO A 808 18.24 -6.49 -34.88
N ARG A 809 17.07 -7.09 -34.64
CA ARG A 809 16.44 -7.21 -33.33
C ARG A 809 16.67 -8.58 -32.69
N GLY A 810 17.35 -9.51 -33.38
CA GLY A 810 17.67 -10.83 -32.86
C GLY A 810 16.46 -11.71 -32.59
N TYR A 811 15.41 -11.60 -33.40
CA TYR A 811 14.20 -12.41 -33.28
C TYR A 811 14.49 -13.90 -33.43
N THR A 812 13.87 -14.69 -32.56
CA THR A 812 13.89 -16.15 -32.55
C THR A 812 12.58 -16.75 -33.07
N LEU A 813 11.58 -15.91 -33.36
CA LEU A 813 10.32 -16.31 -33.96
C LEU A 813 10.53 -17.08 -35.27
N VAL A 814 10.03 -18.31 -35.33
CA VAL A 814 10.04 -19.15 -36.53
C VAL A 814 8.67 -19.12 -37.19
N LEU A 815 8.62 -18.69 -38.47
CA LEU A 815 7.42 -18.71 -39.30
C LEU A 815 7.65 -19.55 -40.57
N PRO A 816 6.60 -20.13 -41.17
CA PRO A 816 6.70 -20.74 -42.49
C PRO A 816 7.23 -19.75 -43.55
N ALA A 817 7.98 -20.26 -44.53
CA ALA A 817 8.43 -19.46 -45.66
C ALA A 817 7.25 -18.82 -46.40
N GLY A 818 7.40 -17.55 -46.79
CA GLY A 818 6.34 -16.79 -47.47
C GLY A 818 5.24 -16.24 -46.55
N THR A 819 5.34 -16.44 -45.22
CA THR A 819 4.42 -15.81 -44.26
C THR A 819 4.43 -14.30 -44.43
N ASN A 820 3.25 -13.70 -44.61
CA ASN A 820 3.05 -12.27 -44.71
C ASN A 820 1.65 -11.88 -44.19
N LEU A 821 1.39 -10.56 -44.11
CA LEU A 821 0.04 -10.03 -43.96
C LEU A 821 -0.66 -10.01 -45.32
N ARG A 822 -1.68 -10.87 -45.47
CA ARG A 822 -2.47 -10.99 -46.68
C ARG A 822 -3.34 -9.76 -46.89
N VAL A 823 -3.45 -9.33 -48.15
CA VAL A 823 -4.28 -8.20 -48.59
C VAL A 823 -5.61 -8.66 -49.21
N THR A 824 -5.78 -9.96 -49.47
CA THR A 824 -7.02 -10.50 -50.03
C THR A 824 -8.19 -10.31 -49.07
N ARG A 825 -9.38 -10.14 -49.63
CA ARG A 825 -10.62 -9.89 -48.89
C ARG A 825 -10.95 -11.10 -48.01
N ASN A 826 -11.45 -10.84 -46.80
CA ASN A 826 -11.78 -11.84 -45.77
C ASN A 826 -10.58 -12.69 -45.30
N SER A 827 -9.34 -12.27 -45.58
CA SER A 827 -8.15 -13.00 -45.10
C SER A 827 -7.91 -12.85 -43.60
N PHE A 828 -8.45 -11.82 -42.95
CA PHE A 828 -8.37 -11.67 -41.51
C PHE A 828 -9.41 -12.53 -40.80
N GLN A 829 -8.94 -13.57 -40.12
CA GLN A 829 -9.75 -14.45 -39.28
C GLN A 829 -9.55 -14.05 -37.82
N PHE A 830 -10.50 -13.31 -37.27
CA PHE A 830 -10.38 -12.79 -35.92
C PHE A 830 -10.56 -13.90 -34.88
N ASP A 831 -9.56 -14.08 -34.01
CA ASP A 831 -9.66 -14.85 -32.79
C ASP A 831 -10.34 -13.98 -31.74
N ALA A 832 -11.63 -14.19 -31.48
CA ALA A 832 -12.40 -13.32 -30.59
C ALA A 832 -12.02 -13.53 -29.10
N PRO A 833 -11.94 -12.45 -28.29
CA PRO A 833 -11.43 -12.47 -26.92
C PRO A 833 -12.17 -13.38 -25.95
#